data_AF-A0A5J6P9K6-F1
#
_entry.id   AF-A0A5J6P9K6-F1
#
_cell.length_a   1.000
_cell.length_b   1.000
_cell.length_c   1.000
_cell.angle_alpha   90.00
_cell.angle_beta   90.00
_cell.angle_gamma   90.00
#
_symmetry.space_group_name_H-M   'P 1'
#
loop_
_entity.id
_entity.type
_entity.pdbx_description
1 polymer ?
#
loop_
_entity_poly.entity_id
_entity_poly.type
_entity_poly.pdbx_seq_one_letter_code
_entity_poly.pdbx_strand_id
1 'polypeptide(L)'
;MLGTIAKGSRLAGALGVALLAAAWGTGATAACSYTVTNNWGSGYTAAIRITNDTATAVNGWQVSWAYSKNAVTNSWNATLSGAYTATNTAWNGSIQPGRSVEFGVQGVTNGGAIESPQIQGVLCAAIASSSASIISAASSSSRISSAATSVAPIASNIATLATATTSYVSPWETIRAVNDNSNPANSNDKSAGAYGNWNNPNSIQWVQYDWSQNYSLSNTQIYWFDDNGGVLTPTRAYIEYWNGSAWVNAGNVPLAKNAFNNVALNGIVTSRLRVSMLNTTQSTGILEWRVAGTAAGGMSSSRSSTPVMSSSRSSSSIAVTSSSRSSSSSMRSSTPASSSSVRSSTPVVSSSSSSSPSVAQCSAHEWPKYEPDLNYDFRTDFGQVDPSKFKVYNGCPASTIAGVKTKGRFAFIWGKNRNPAITDADIDRVLTNLNEDADYIHNVMGWPVDKLQQEGYFSNIYLYGSGLCTDSAANTEKGGWQSGINGYPMVLLSYYPVVTPSERGGITHEFIHTIMATRGNKAAWFNEGGNTWLQMNLEASRTGNYGVGFLDATSFLAPHMPIENYSGWLQDGTFGGPNAEGVDRRVNGQQISTWRDYLGGNQYNSAFPHFLGVHVSKGANAWLWAKGAHNHILRSLAGGVGEEQTQRMIMEFRARQAMVDFGPWSNAFKSPINNNWGRTIGAEEIPGGILQEPTPHRLTFYAATTQQGTTLIPSTDTLPGWSGANQIPLKVTGNKVRVNFQPIGQNMRVQLAYRAADGTAVYSKPVSSGEACLDLTKAPKNGVVVAVVSNVDYLYNGEETRTRKHDYRLEIVEGVTGTAPLYDKHYQ
;
A
#
# COMPACT_ATOMS: atom_id res chain seq x y z
N MET A 1 21.56 -26.87 -76.99
CA MET A 1 20.91 -28.13 -77.37
C MET A 1 19.57 -28.20 -76.64
N LEU A 2 18.49 -28.34 -77.43
CA LEU A 2 17.25 -29.13 -77.22
C LEU A 2 16.70 -29.27 -75.78
N GLY A 3 15.41 -29.10 -75.46
CA GLY A 3 14.16 -29.03 -76.20
C GLY A 3 13.00 -28.94 -75.17
N THR A 4 11.96 -28.11 -75.39
CA THR A 4 10.62 -28.42 -75.94
C THR A 4 9.64 -29.24 -75.05
N ILE A 5 8.38 -28.75 -75.00
CA ILE A 5 7.06 -29.44 -74.78
C ILE A 5 6.60 -29.60 -73.30
N ALA A 6 5.33 -29.55 -72.89
CA ALA A 6 4.07 -28.86 -73.23
C ALA A 6 2.96 -29.34 -72.24
N LYS A 7 2.00 -28.46 -71.90
CA LYS A 7 0.54 -28.63 -71.60
C LYS A 7 -0.02 -29.57 -70.49
N GLY A 8 -1.01 -29.03 -69.74
CA GLY A 8 -2.18 -29.72 -69.15
C GLY A 8 -2.52 -29.27 -67.71
N SER A 9 -3.49 -28.36 -67.45
CA SER A 9 -4.95 -28.56 -67.19
C SER A 9 -5.39 -28.83 -65.73
N ARG A 10 -6.03 -27.80 -65.13
CA ARG A 10 -7.27 -27.78 -64.28
C ARG A 10 -7.31 -28.28 -62.80
N LEU A 11 -7.85 -27.33 -61.98
CA LEU A 11 -8.77 -27.38 -60.82
C LEU A 11 -8.31 -27.65 -59.35
N ALA A 12 -8.45 -26.57 -58.57
CA ALA A 12 -9.05 -26.38 -57.22
C ALA A 12 -8.68 -27.25 -55.99
N GLY A 13 -8.29 -26.57 -54.91
CA GLY A 13 -8.29 -27.07 -53.51
C GLY A 13 -7.30 -26.32 -52.61
N ALA A 14 -7.75 -25.80 -51.46
CA ALA A 14 -7.02 -24.88 -50.57
C ALA A 14 -5.92 -25.51 -49.67
N LEU A 15 -5.17 -24.62 -48.98
CA LEU A 15 -4.15 -24.78 -47.91
C LEU A 15 -2.68 -24.90 -48.33
N GLY A 16 -1.79 -24.10 -47.68
CA GLY A 16 -0.38 -24.48 -47.47
C GLY A 16 0.72 -23.42 -47.73
N VAL A 17 0.97 -22.56 -46.74
CA VAL A 17 2.26 -22.25 -46.07
C VAL A 17 3.59 -22.11 -46.87
N ALA A 18 4.21 -20.92 -46.68
CA ALA A 18 5.64 -20.56 -46.49
C ALA A 18 6.69 -20.55 -47.63
N LEU A 19 7.52 -19.49 -47.61
CA LEU A 19 9.00 -19.41 -47.44
C LEU A 19 9.52 -18.14 -48.18
N LEU A 20 10.47 -17.31 -47.75
CA LEU A 20 11.23 -17.00 -46.52
C LEU A 20 12.21 -15.85 -46.89
N ALA A 21 12.86 -15.23 -45.89
CA ALA A 21 14.01 -14.30 -45.93
C ALA A 21 13.70 -12.79 -46.05
N ALA A 22 14.30 -11.87 -45.28
CA ALA A 22 15.12 -11.93 -44.08
C ALA A 22 15.15 -10.49 -43.52
N ALA A 23 14.54 -10.26 -42.36
CA ALA A 23 14.60 -8.98 -41.69
C ALA A 23 15.88 -8.91 -40.86
N TRP A 24 16.77 -7.99 -41.20
CA TRP A 24 17.91 -7.63 -40.36
C TRP A 24 17.36 -6.80 -39.19
N GLY A 25 17.35 -7.39 -38.01
CA GLY A 25 17.05 -6.69 -36.78
C GLY A 25 18.21 -5.79 -36.38
N THR A 26 17.91 -4.53 -36.06
CA THR A 26 18.73 -3.70 -35.17
C THR A 26 18.01 -3.64 -33.83
N GLY A 27 18.65 -4.21 -32.81
CA GLY A 27 18.05 -4.58 -31.54
C GLY A 27 17.57 -3.41 -30.70
N ALA A 28 16.44 -3.64 -30.02
CA ALA A 28 16.12 -2.95 -28.77
C ALA A 28 17.16 -3.32 -27.70
N THR A 29 17.50 -2.37 -26.86
CA THR A 29 18.56 -2.52 -25.84
C THR A 29 17.95 -2.52 -24.45
N ALA A 30 18.11 -3.64 -23.76
CA ALA A 30 17.62 -3.92 -22.41
C ALA A 30 18.14 -2.96 -21.32
N ALA A 31 17.31 -2.72 -20.29
CA ALA A 31 17.64 -1.93 -19.11
C ALA A 31 18.17 -2.85 -17.99
N CYS A 32 19.42 -2.62 -17.57
CA CYS A 32 20.03 -3.32 -16.45
C CYS A 32 20.27 -2.37 -15.28
N SER A 33 19.92 -2.77 -14.06
CA SER A 33 20.07 -1.94 -12.85
C SER A 33 20.83 -2.66 -11.76
N TYR A 34 21.65 -1.93 -11.01
CA TYR A 34 22.37 -2.40 -9.83
C TYR A 34 21.84 -1.65 -8.59
N THR A 35 21.32 -2.40 -7.60
CA THR A 35 20.71 -1.85 -6.38
C THR A 35 21.32 -2.49 -5.15
N VAL A 36 21.86 -1.69 -4.24
CA VAL A 36 22.31 -2.18 -2.92
C VAL A 36 21.09 -2.48 -2.06
N THR A 37 20.92 -3.74 -1.66
CA THR A 37 19.74 -4.23 -0.94
C THR A 37 19.92 -4.28 0.57
N ASN A 38 21.16 -4.44 1.04
CA ASN A 38 21.50 -4.38 2.46
C ASN A 38 22.98 -4.00 2.64
N ASN A 39 23.33 -3.37 3.76
CA ASN A 39 24.67 -2.85 4.05
C ASN A 39 24.98 -2.93 5.56
N TRP A 40 26.14 -3.49 5.92
CA TRP A 40 26.63 -3.56 7.31
C TRP A 40 28.02 -2.93 7.50
N GLY A 41 28.41 -2.02 6.60
CA GLY A 41 29.62 -1.21 6.66
C GLY A 41 30.81 -1.84 5.94
N SER A 42 31.32 -2.98 6.45
CA SER A 42 32.44 -3.69 5.82
C SER A 42 32.03 -4.59 4.65
N GLY A 43 30.74 -4.88 4.51
CA GLY A 43 30.16 -5.62 3.39
C GLY A 43 28.70 -5.26 3.13
N TYR A 44 28.18 -5.78 2.02
CA TYR A 44 26.85 -5.47 1.51
C TYR A 44 26.30 -6.60 0.65
N THR A 45 25.00 -6.57 0.40
CA THR A 45 24.36 -7.32 -0.69
C THR A 45 23.78 -6.36 -1.70
N ALA A 46 23.85 -6.71 -2.98
CA ALA A 46 23.25 -5.96 -4.06
C ALA A 46 22.54 -6.89 -5.05
N ALA A 47 21.50 -6.38 -5.67
CA ALA A 47 20.71 -7.03 -6.69
C ALA A 47 21.00 -6.40 -8.06
N ILE A 48 21.24 -7.24 -9.05
CA ILE A 48 21.42 -6.86 -10.45
C ILE A 48 20.22 -7.40 -11.22
N ARG A 49 19.41 -6.48 -11.74
CA ARG A 49 18.21 -6.79 -12.51
C ARG A 49 18.47 -6.54 -13.98
N ILE A 50 18.08 -7.50 -14.82
CA ILE A 50 18.18 -7.46 -16.27
C ILE A 50 16.76 -7.50 -16.81
N THR A 51 16.35 -6.46 -17.55
CA THR A 51 14.99 -6.36 -18.12
C THR A 51 15.05 -6.49 -19.61
N ASN A 52 14.31 -7.44 -20.17
CA ASN A 52 14.15 -7.53 -21.62
C ASN A 52 13.09 -6.54 -22.07
N ASP A 53 13.50 -5.35 -22.50
CA ASP A 53 12.62 -4.34 -23.12
C ASP A 53 12.51 -4.51 -24.64
N THR A 54 13.09 -5.58 -25.19
CA THR A 54 12.97 -5.90 -26.60
C THR A 54 11.65 -6.60 -26.88
N ALA A 55 11.21 -6.58 -28.14
CA ALA A 55 10.00 -7.27 -28.57
C ALA A 55 10.16 -8.80 -28.69
N THR A 56 11.36 -9.34 -28.46
CA THR A 56 11.67 -10.77 -28.63
C THR A 56 12.19 -11.40 -27.35
N ALA A 57 11.86 -12.66 -27.08
CA ALA A 57 12.39 -13.36 -25.91
C ALA A 57 13.93 -13.48 -25.98
N VAL A 58 14.60 -13.11 -24.89
CA VAL A 58 16.04 -13.31 -24.69
C VAL A 58 16.27 -14.72 -24.19
N ASN A 59 17.11 -15.51 -24.85
CA ASN A 59 17.45 -16.88 -24.46
C ASN A 59 18.95 -16.97 -24.14
N GLY A 60 19.26 -16.86 -22.85
CA GLY A 60 20.60 -16.69 -22.31
C GLY A 60 20.93 -15.22 -22.11
N TRP A 61 21.55 -14.89 -20.97
CA TRP A 61 22.03 -13.54 -20.69
C TRP A 61 23.42 -13.59 -20.07
N GLN A 62 24.22 -12.58 -20.40
CA GLN A 62 25.51 -12.33 -19.82
C GLN A 62 25.62 -10.84 -19.54
N VAL A 63 26.07 -10.51 -18.33
CA VAL A 63 26.35 -9.13 -17.92
C VAL A 63 27.68 -9.05 -17.20
N SER A 64 28.32 -7.90 -17.26
CA SER A 64 29.58 -7.62 -16.58
C SER A 64 29.55 -6.27 -15.89
N TRP A 65 30.34 -6.10 -14.85
CA TRP A 65 30.56 -4.81 -14.20
C TRP A 65 31.99 -4.75 -13.68
N ALA A 66 32.35 -3.67 -12.99
CA ALA A 66 33.62 -3.58 -12.30
C ALA A 66 33.46 -2.74 -11.04
N TYR A 67 34.21 -3.07 -10.00
CA TYR A 67 34.39 -2.21 -8.83
C TYR A 67 35.81 -1.65 -8.83
N SER A 68 35.96 -0.43 -8.33
CA SER A 68 37.25 0.23 -8.18
C SER A 68 37.96 -0.19 -6.90
N LYS A 69 37.19 -0.46 -5.84
CA LYS A 69 37.70 -0.88 -4.52
C LYS A 69 36.96 -2.08 -3.96
N ASN A 70 35.65 -2.19 -4.20
CA ASN A 70 34.87 -3.30 -3.66
C ASN A 70 35.21 -4.63 -4.36
N ALA A 71 34.90 -5.75 -3.72
CA ALA A 71 35.07 -7.07 -4.32
C ALA A 71 33.83 -7.93 -4.09
N VAL A 72 33.45 -8.73 -5.09
CA VAL A 72 32.41 -9.75 -4.91
C VAL A 72 33.01 -10.92 -4.14
N THR A 73 32.31 -11.38 -3.12
CA THR A 73 32.70 -12.53 -2.28
C THR A 73 31.77 -13.72 -2.44
N ASN A 74 30.51 -13.48 -2.81
CA ASN A 74 29.55 -14.53 -3.11
C ASN A 74 28.49 -14.03 -4.11
N SER A 75 27.79 -14.93 -4.78
CA SER A 75 26.67 -14.62 -5.68
C SER A 75 25.64 -15.74 -5.70
N TRP A 76 24.39 -15.40 -6.02
CA TRP A 76 23.31 -16.37 -6.22
C TRP A 76 22.46 -16.01 -7.43
N ASN A 77 21.74 -17.01 -7.97
CA ASN A 77 20.92 -16.92 -9.19
C ASN A 77 21.70 -16.54 -10.47
N ALA A 78 23.03 -16.63 -10.44
CA ALA A 78 23.90 -16.46 -11.60
C ALA A 78 25.15 -17.35 -11.44
N THR A 79 25.78 -17.69 -12.56
CA THR A 79 27.11 -18.30 -12.59
C THR A 79 28.14 -17.21 -12.87
N LEU A 80 29.07 -16.98 -11.93
CA LEU A 80 30.17 -16.04 -12.13
C LEU A 80 31.34 -16.70 -12.86
N SER A 81 31.86 -16.03 -13.88
CA SER A 81 33.12 -16.35 -14.54
C SER A 81 34.11 -15.20 -14.28
N GLY A 82 35.18 -15.46 -13.53
CA GLY A 82 36.02 -14.40 -12.98
C GLY A 82 35.33 -13.58 -11.89
N ALA A 83 35.80 -12.36 -11.63
CA ALA A 83 35.33 -11.57 -10.49
C ALA A 83 34.01 -10.80 -10.75
N TYR A 84 33.72 -10.44 -11.99
CA TYR A 84 32.64 -9.48 -12.31
C TYR A 84 31.92 -9.75 -13.64
N THR A 85 31.86 -11.00 -14.09
CA THR A 85 31.03 -11.40 -15.25
C THR A 85 30.07 -12.50 -14.82
N ALA A 86 28.77 -12.28 -15.01
CA ALA A 86 27.70 -13.17 -14.60
C ALA A 86 26.90 -13.66 -15.80
N THR A 87 26.63 -14.97 -15.85
CA THR A 87 25.72 -15.59 -16.82
C THR A 87 24.54 -16.25 -16.13
N ASN A 88 23.45 -16.44 -16.89
CA ASN A 88 22.27 -17.12 -16.39
C ASN A 88 22.54 -18.55 -15.91
N THR A 89 21.75 -18.99 -14.93
CA THR A 89 21.59 -20.41 -14.58
C THR A 89 20.53 -21.05 -15.48
N ALA A 90 20.37 -22.37 -15.40
CA ALA A 90 19.50 -23.12 -16.32
C ALA A 90 18.03 -22.63 -16.33
N TRP A 91 17.51 -22.15 -15.20
CA TRP A 91 16.09 -21.80 -15.04
C TRP A 91 15.76 -20.32 -15.32
N ASN A 92 16.75 -19.41 -15.30
CA ASN A 92 16.53 -17.98 -15.52
C ASN A 92 17.15 -17.44 -16.83
N GLY A 93 17.53 -18.33 -17.74
CA GLY A 93 18.09 -17.94 -19.04
C GLY A 93 17.10 -17.28 -19.98
N SER A 94 15.81 -17.63 -19.91
CA SER A 94 14.78 -17.08 -20.79
C SER A 94 14.08 -15.87 -20.16
N ILE A 95 14.17 -14.69 -20.79
CA ILE A 95 13.48 -13.46 -20.36
C ILE A 95 12.50 -13.03 -21.47
N GLN A 96 11.19 -13.02 -21.18
CA GLN A 96 10.16 -12.59 -22.14
C GLN A 96 10.12 -11.06 -22.30
N PRO A 97 9.59 -10.52 -23.42
CA PRO A 97 9.39 -9.08 -23.61
C PRO A 97 8.67 -8.42 -22.43
N GLY A 98 9.21 -7.30 -21.94
CA GLY A 98 8.71 -6.54 -20.78
C GLY A 98 8.93 -7.21 -19.42
N ARG A 99 9.63 -8.36 -19.36
CA ARG A 99 9.92 -9.08 -18.11
C ARG A 99 11.37 -8.88 -17.70
N SER A 100 11.65 -9.17 -16.44
CA SER A 100 13.00 -9.06 -15.88
C SER A 100 13.39 -10.31 -15.12
N VAL A 101 14.69 -10.53 -15.02
CA VAL A 101 15.31 -11.49 -14.10
C VAL A 101 16.31 -10.76 -13.22
N GLU A 102 16.55 -11.29 -12.03
CA GLU A 102 17.40 -10.65 -11.04
C GLU A 102 18.31 -11.69 -10.38
N PHE A 103 19.58 -11.30 -10.19
CA PHE A 103 20.54 -12.09 -9.44
C PHE A 103 21.22 -11.21 -8.40
N GLY A 104 21.75 -11.84 -7.36
CA GLY A 104 22.34 -11.11 -6.24
C GLY A 104 23.83 -11.37 -6.08
N VAL A 105 24.52 -10.38 -5.53
CA VAL A 105 25.94 -10.45 -5.17
C VAL A 105 26.13 -9.98 -3.73
N GLN A 106 27.00 -10.65 -3.01
CA GLN A 106 27.52 -10.21 -1.72
C GLN A 106 28.93 -9.65 -1.94
N GLY A 107 29.13 -8.40 -1.54
CA GLY A 107 30.41 -7.71 -1.70
C GLY A 107 31.02 -7.25 -0.39
N VAL A 108 32.34 -7.07 -0.40
CA VAL A 108 33.09 -6.38 0.64
C VAL A 108 33.54 -5.02 0.15
N THR A 109 33.59 -4.04 1.03
CA THR A 109 33.93 -2.65 0.66
C THR A 109 35.44 -2.40 0.59
N ASN A 110 36.25 -3.31 1.13
CA ASN A 110 37.71 -3.16 1.26
C ASN A 110 38.11 -1.80 1.86
N GLY A 111 37.31 -1.30 2.82
CA GLY A 111 37.51 -0.01 3.49
C GLY A 111 37.06 1.21 2.67
N GLY A 112 36.47 1.02 1.49
CA GLY A 112 35.84 2.04 0.65
C GLY A 112 34.36 2.25 0.92
N ALA A 113 33.73 3.16 0.16
CA ALA A 113 32.28 3.30 0.13
C ALA A 113 31.66 2.20 -0.75
N ILE A 114 30.39 1.88 -0.53
CA ILE A 114 29.68 0.95 -1.41
C ILE A 114 29.51 1.58 -2.79
N GLU A 115 29.92 0.84 -3.81
CA GLU A 115 29.89 1.25 -5.21
C GLU A 115 28.62 0.71 -5.87
N SER A 116 27.99 1.52 -6.72
CA SER A 116 26.88 1.14 -7.59
C SER A 116 27.32 1.23 -9.05
N PRO A 117 28.02 0.21 -9.58
CA PRO A 117 28.62 0.25 -10.90
C PRO A 117 27.55 0.13 -11.99
N GLN A 118 27.91 0.61 -13.18
CA GLN A 118 27.11 0.37 -14.37
C GLN A 118 27.25 -1.09 -14.81
N ILE A 119 26.12 -1.67 -15.18
CA ILE A 119 26.06 -3.03 -15.72
C ILE A 119 26.24 -2.95 -17.23
N GLN A 120 27.20 -3.70 -17.74
CA GLN A 120 27.54 -3.83 -19.15
C GLN A 120 27.09 -5.19 -19.67
N GLY A 121 26.94 -5.31 -20.99
CA GLY A 121 26.50 -6.53 -21.65
C GLY A 121 25.70 -6.19 -22.90
N VAL A 122 25.47 -7.17 -23.78
CA VAL A 122 24.68 -6.97 -25.02
C VAL A 122 23.26 -6.48 -24.70
N LEU A 123 22.75 -6.88 -23.54
CA LEU A 123 21.47 -6.44 -22.99
C LEU A 123 21.56 -5.17 -22.13
N CYS A 124 22.72 -4.54 -21.97
CA CYS A 124 22.90 -3.46 -20.99
C CYS A 124 23.72 -2.26 -21.51
N ALA A 125 24.31 -2.32 -22.71
CA ALA A 125 25.15 -1.25 -23.24
C ALA A 125 24.64 -0.68 -24.57
N ALA A 126 24.57 0.66 -24.63
CA ALA A 126 24.51 1.43 -25.86
C ALA A 126 25.91 1.48 -26.52
N ILE A 127 26.00 1.21 -27.81
CA ILE A 127 27.27 1.26 -28.55
C ILE A 127 27.69 2.72 -28.70
N ALA A 128 28.78 3.13 -28.04
CA ALA A 128 29.53 4.31 -28.43
C ALA A 128 30.42 3.96 -29.63
N SER A 129 30.14 4.53 -30.80
CA SER A 129 31.13 4.60 -31.89
C SER A 129 32.10 5.72 -31.58
N SER A 130 33.39 5.42 -31.45
CA SER A 130 34.51 6.28 -31.88
C SER A 130 35.83 5.51 -31.85
N SER A 131 36.54 5.60 -32.97
CA SER A 131 37.82 4.98 -33.29
C SER A 131 39.00 5.51 -32.47
N ALA A 132 40.06 4.70 -32.43
CA ALA A 132 41.34 4.82 -31.72
C ALA A 132 42.07 6.20 -31.72
N SER A 133 42.80 6.51 -30.64
CA SER A 133 44.29 6.43 -30.58
C SER A 133 44.91 6.96 -29.25
N ILE A 134 45.69 6.10 -28.57
CA ILE A 134 47.05 6.22 -27.97
C ILE A 134 47.49 7.64 -27.49
N ILE A 135 47.87 7.88 -26.21
CA ILE A 135 49.22 7.71 -25.61
C ILE A 135 49.17 7.70 -24.07
N SER A 136 50.13 6.95 -23.51
CA SER A 136 50.43 6.58 -22.12
C SER A 136 50.80 7.69 -21.12
N ALA A 137 50.54 7.33 -19.85
CA ALA A 137 51.36 7.51 -18.63
C ALA A 137 51.82 8.93 -18.19
N ALA A 138 51.44 9.34 -16.98
CA ALA A 138 52.29 9.25 -15.78
C ALA A 138 51.63 9.90 -14.55
N SER A 139 51.95 9.32 -13.40
CA SER A 139 51.63 9.73 -12.03
C SER A 139 51.91 11.20 -11.73
N SER A 140 51.16 11.80 -10.79
CA SER A 140 51.69 12.39 -9.54
C SER A 140 50.64 13.20 -8.79
N SER A 141 50.61 12.98 -7.48
CA SER A 141 49.94 13.72 -6.43
C SER A 141 50.11 15.24 -6.51
N SER A 142 49.07 16.01 -6.19
CA SER A 142 49.11 16.96 -5.06
C SER A 142 47.80 17.74 -4.90
N ARG A 143 47.53 18.06 -3.64
CA ARG A 143 46.39 18.76 -3.07
C ARG A 143 46.36 20.24 -3.48
N ILE A 144 45.17 20.85 -3.47
CA ILE A 144 44.76 22.04 -2.68
C ILE A 144 43.64 22.84 -3.40
N SER A 145 42.52 22.93 -2.67
CA SER A 145 41.56 24.02 -2.51
C SER A 145 40.79 24.66 -3.69
N SER A 146 39.46 24.54 -3.51
CA SER A 146 38.44 25.58 -3.65
C SER A 146 38.39 26.41 -4.94
N ALA A 147 37.41 26.11 -5.79
CA ALA A 147 36.62 27.13 -6.46
C ALA A 147 35.22 26.57 -6.73
N ALA A 148 34.21 27.33 -6.30
CA ALA A 148 32.81 27.10 -6.63
C ALA A 148 32.67 26.88 -8.15
N THR A 149 32.15 25.73 -8.54
CA THR A 149 31.75 25.51 -9.93
C THR A 149 30.27 25.84 -10.00
N SER A 150 29.99 27.04 -10.50
CA SER A 150 28.72 27.40 -11.09
C SER A 150 28.29 26.25 -12.00
N VAL A 151 27.24 25.53 -11.60
CA VAL A 151 26.63 24.51 -12.44
C VAL A 151 26.05 25.24 -13.64
N ALA A 152 26.59 24.93 -14.82
CA ALA A 152 26.12 25.49 -16.08
C ALA A 152 24.59 25.28 -16.20
N PRO A 153 23.85 26.27 -16.75
CA PRO A 153 22.43 26.12 -16.98
C PRO A 153 22.16 24.87 -17.82
N ILE A 154 21.13 24.11 -17.44
CA ILE A 154 20.74 22.90 -18.17
C ILE A 154 20.39 23.29 -19.61
N ALA A 155 20.87 22.50 -20.58
CA ALA A 155 20.40 22.63 -21.96
C ALA A 155 18.88 22.40 -21.96
N SER A 156 18.11 23.41 -22.41
CA SER A 156 16.64 23.39 -22.46
C SER A 156 15.94 23.28 -21.10
N ASN A 157 16.18 24.25 -20.19
CA ASN A 157 15.32 24.40 -18.99
C ASN A 157 13.89 24.77 -19.40
N ILE A 158 12.98 23.80 -19.38
CA ILE A 158 11.57 24.00 -19.72
C ILE A 158 10.72 24.36 -18.50
N ALA A 159 11.27 24.40 -17.28
CA ALA A 159 10.51 24.76 -16.08
C ALA A 159 9.93 26.19 -16.16
N THR A 160 10.63 27.10 -16.84
CA THR A 160 10.21 28.49 -17.08
C THR A 160 8.98 28.60 -18.00
N LEU A 161 8.69 27.54 -18.77
CA LEU A 161 7.52 27.44 -19.65
C LEU A 161 6.29 26.87 -18.92
N ALA A 162 6.48 26.32 -17.72
CA ALA A 162 5.39 25.73 -16.95
C ALA A 162 4.63 26.79 -16.15
N THR A 163 3.35 26.53 -15.94
CA THR A 163 2.61 27.16 -14.85
C THR A 163 2.91 26.40 -13.57
N ALA A 164 3.43 27.10 -12.55
CA ALA A 164 3.72 26.51 -11.25
C ALA A 164 2.53 26.61 -10.30
N THR A 165 2.15 25.51 -9.66
CA THR A 165 1.13 25.45 -8.60
C THR A 165 1.68 24.71 -7.38
N THR A 166 1.03 24.86 -6.23
CA THR A 166 1.49 24.24 -4.96
C THR A 166 0.30 23.88 -4.08
N SER A 167 0.51 22.95 -3.15
CA SER A 167 -0.41 22.68 -2.04
C SER A 167 -0.61 23.90 -1.15
N TYR A 168 0.46 24.66 -0.90
CA TYR A 168 0.45 25.84 -0.03
C TYR A 168 1.75 26.64 -0.20
N VAL A 169 1.65 27.97 -0.22
CA VAL A 169 2.80 28.89 -0.14
C VAL A 169 2.56 29.95 0.92
N SER A 170 3.57 30.23 1.74
CA SER A 170 3.45 31.25 2.80
C SER A 170 3.22 32.66 2.21
N PRO A 171 2.45 33.54 2.88
CA PRO A 171 2.07 34.84 2.30
C PRO A 171 3.22 35.80 1.95
N TRP A 172 4.41 35.61 2.55
CA TRP A 172 5.63 36.37 2.29
C TRP A 172 6.63 35.65 1.38
N GLU A 173 6.24 34.49 0.84
CA GLU A 173 7.00 33.70 -0.12
C GLU A 173 6.26 33.63 -1.46
N THR A 174 6.93 33.13 -2.49
CA THR A 174 6.38 33.19 -3.85
C THR A 174 6.61 31.88 -4.60
N ILE A 175 5.54 31.35 -5.18
CA ILE A 175 5.60 30.17 -6.04
C ILE A 175 6.43 30.43 -7.31
N ARG A 176 6.61 31.71 -7.70
CA ARG A 176 7.43 32.06 -8.88
C ARG A 176 8.91 31.77 -8.70
N ALA A 177 9.42 31.76 -7.46
CA ALA A 177 10.82 31.48 -7.19
C ALA A 177 11.22 30.07 -7.63
N VAL A 178 10.28 29.12 -7.71
CA VAL A 178 10.64 27.76 -8.11
C VAL A 178 11.02 27.64 -9.58
N ASN A 179 10.67 28.58 -10.46
CA ASN A 179 10.95 28.48 -11.89
C ASN A 179 11.35 29.80 -12.55
N ASP A 180 12.04 30.67 -11.81
CA ASP A 180 12.54 31.95 -12.34
C ASP A 180 13.96 31.85 -12.93
N ASN A 181 14.54 30.65 -12.95
CA ASN A 181 15.86 30.34 -13.50
C ASN A 181 17.01 30.99 -12.69
N SER A 182 16.80 31.20 -11.39
CA SER A 182 17.81 31.71 -10.45
C SER A 182 18.94 30.69 -10.20
N ASN A 183 20.10 31.18 -9.72
CA ASN A 183 21.24 30.36 -9.29
C ASN A 183 21.59 30.69 -7.84
N PRO A 184 20.94 30.05 -6.85
CA PRO A 184 21.18 30.34 -5.44
C PRO A 184 22.61 30.03 -5.00
N ALA A 185 23.22 30.94 -4.23
CA ALA A 185 24.57 30.77 -3.72
C ALA A 185 24.65 29.75 -2.56
N ASN A 186 23.59 29.64 -1.77
CA ASN A 186 23.45 28.71 -0.65
C ASN A 186 21.95 28.49 -0.34
N SER A 187 21.62 27.52 0.52
CA SER A 187 20.22 27.17 0.84
C SER A 187 19.45 28.23 1.62
N ASN A 188 20.08 29.31 2.08
CA ASN A 188 19.39 30.45 2.70
C ASN A 188 19.42 31.71 1.81
N ASP A 189 19.79 31.57 0.53
CA ASP A 189 19.88 32.68 -0.41
C ASP A 189 18.49 33.04 -0.97
N LYS A 190 17.82 34.01 -0.35
CA LYS A 190 16.52 34.53 -0.80
C LYS A 190 16.63 35.71 -1.78
N SER A 191 17.81 35.97 -2.37
CA SER A 191 18.01 37.15 -3.24
C SER A 191 17.13 37.15 -4.51
N ALA A 192 16.73 35.97 -5.00
CA ALA A 192 15.76 35.79 -6.08
C ALA A 192 14.33 35.49 -5.59
N GLY A 193 14.11 35.49 -4.27
CA GLY A 193 12.89 34.97 -3.64
C GLY A 193 13.05 33.52 -3.19
N ALA A 194 12.01 32.98 -2.57
CA ALA A 194 11.95 31.58 -2.16
C ALA A 194 10.50 31.10 -2.19
N TYR A 195 10.32 29.82 -2.49
CA TYR A 195 9.11 29.09 -2.13
C TYR A 195 9.33 28.41 -0.79
N GLY A 196 8.33 28.51 0.08
CA GLY A 196 8.22 27.70 1.27
C GLY A 196 6.77 27.65 1.73
N ASN A 197 6.51 26.68 2.59
CA ASN A 197 5.16 26.30 2.99
C ASN A 197 4.96 26.35 4.50
N TRP A 198 5.57 27.35 5.14
CA TRP A 198 5.37 27.60 6.57
C TRP A 198 3.90 27.91 6.90
N ASN A 199 3.25 27.31 7.91
CA ASN A 199 3.77 26.41 8.94
C ASN A 199 3.14 25.00 8.85
N ASN A 200 3.58 24.17 7.89
CA ASN A 200 3.03 22.84 7.64
C ASN A 200 4.02 21.69 7.98
N PRO A 201 4.51 21.58 9.22
CA PRO A 201 5.42 20.50 9.60
C PRO A 201 4.72 19.14 9.55
N ASN A 202 5.52 18.08 9.42
CA ASN A 202 5.07 16.68 9.41
C ASN A 202 3.95 16.35 8.40
N SER A 203 3.86 17.12 7.31
CA SER A 203 2.90 16.89 6.24
C SER A 203 3.61 16.89 4.89
N ILE A 204 3.12 16.08 3.94
CA ILE A 204 3.62 16.15 2.56
C ILE A 204 3.02 17.39 1.90
N GLN A 205 3.90 18.21 1.36
CA GLN A 205 3.58 19.40 0.60
C GLN A 205 4.18 19.25 -0.81
N TRP A 206 3.53 19.84 -1.81
CA TRP A 206 3.94 19.64 -3.19
C TRP A 206 4.04 20.93 -3.98
N VAL A 207 4.96 20.95 -4.94
CA VAL A 207 5.02 21.95 -6.02
C VAL A 207 4.90 21.21 -7.34
N GLN A 208 4.11 21.75 -8.26
CA GLN A 208 3.77 21.13 -9.54
C GLN A 208 4.02 22.08 -10.70
N TYR A 209 4.50 21.52 -11.80
CA TYR A 209 4.54 22.14 -13.11
C TYR A 209 3.48 21.55 -14.03
N ASP A 210 2.72 22.44 -14.67
CA ASP A 210 1.83 22.14 -15.78
C ASP A 210 2.35 22.82 -17.06
N TRP A 211 2.63 22.02 -18.09
CA TRP A 211 2.93 22.50 -19.44
C TRP A 211 1.68 22.39 -20.33
N SER A 212 1.58 23.27 -21.33
CA SER A 212 0.49 23.24 -22.33
C SER A 212 0.53 22.03 -23.28
N GLN A 213 1.63 21.28 -23.29
CA GLN A 213 1.87 20.11 -24.13
C GLN A 213 2.81 19.12 -23.43
N ASN A 214 2.92 17.90 -23.97
CA ASN A 214 3.88 16.92 -23.47
C ASN A 214 5.32 17.30 -23.83
N TYR A 215 6.23 17.07 -22.88
CA TYR A 215 7.68 17.15 -23.07
C TYR A 215 8.31 15.80 -22.73
N SER A 216 9.35 15.43 -23.45
CA SER A 216 10.26 14.37 -23.03
C SER A 216 11.29 14.96 -22.08
N LEU A 217 11.31 14.45 -20.84
CA LEU A 217 12.08 14.98 -19.72
C LEU A 217 13.33 14.12 -19.51
N SER A 218 14.51 14.73 -19.52
CA SER A 218 15.78 14.01 -19.35
C SER A 218 16.29 14.06 -17.90
N ASN A 219 16.14 15.20 -17.23
CA ASN A 219 16.66 15.43 -15.89
C ASN A 219 15.89 16.53 -15.16
N THR A 220 15.91 16.51 -13.84
CA THR A 220 15.44 17.61 -13.01
C THR A 220 16.42 17.95 -11.89
N GLN A 221 16.46 19.23 -11.50
CA GLN A 221 17.36 19.74 -10.47
C GLN A 221 16.60 20.60 -9.47
N ILE A 222 16.75 20.32 -8.17
CA ILE A 222 16.09 21.09 -7.11
C ILE A 222 17.11 21.69 -6.14
N TYR A 223 16.99 22.97 -5.87
CA TYR A 223 17.74 23.67 -4.84
C TYR A 223 16.83 23.91 -3.63
N TRP A 224 17.16 23.30 -2.49
CA TRP A 224 16.34 23.40 -1.28
C TRP A 224 16.54 24.74 -0.57
N PHE A 225 15.43 25.34 -0.12
CA PHE A 225 15.42 26.48 0.79
C PHE A 225 15.43 25.99 2.24
N ASP A 226 16.29 26.59 3.05
CA ASP A 226 16.46 26.30 4.45
C ASP A 226 16.94 27.57 5.18
N ASP A 227 16.08 28.12 6.04
CA ASP A 227 16.35 29.33 6.82
C ASP A 227 16.99 29.04 8.19
N ASN A 228 17.33 27.78 8.46
CA ASN A 228 17.70 27.25 9.79
C ASN A 228 16.65 27.55 10.88
N GLY A 229 15.39 27.78 10.49
CA GLY A 229 14.29 28.14 11.36
C GLY A 229 13.01 27.38 10.98
N GLY A 230 11.97 28.12 10.58
CA GLY A 230 10.64 27.56 10.31
C GLY A 230 10.54 26.78 9.00
N VAL A 231 11.48 26.98 8.08
CA VAL A 231 11.55 26.29 6.79
C VAL A 231 12.90 25.60 6.67
N LEU A 232 12.89 24.27 6.62
CA LEU A 232 14.09 23.46 6.56
C LEU A 232 14.12 22.59 5.30
N THR A 233 15.30 22.08 4.99
CA THR A 233 15.48 21.06 3.95
C THR A 233 14.55 19.87 4.21
N PRO A 234 13.89 19.28 3.20
CA PRO A 234 13.03 18.12 3.43
C PRO A 234 13.79 16.97 4.10
N THR A 235 13.11 16.21 4.97
CA THR A 235 13.60 14.91 5.44
C THR A 235 13.26 13.79 4.44
N ARG A 236 12.33 14.05 3.53
CA ARG A 236 11.99 13.20 2.39
C ARG A 236 11.50 14.05 1.22
N ALA A 237 11.99 13.78 0.03
CA ALA A 237 11.45 14.35 -1.21
C ALA A 237 11.55 13.38 -2.39
N TYR A 238 10.59 13.43 -3.31
CA TYR A 238 10.55 12.62 -4.51
C TYR A 238 9.84 13.34 -5.66
N ILE A 239 10.18 12.96 -6.90
CA ILE A 239 9.56 13.45 -8.12
C ILE A 239 8.47 12.48 -8.55
N GLU A 240 7.39 13.01 -9.11
CA GLU A 240 6.32 12.25 -9.72
C GLU A 240 5.95 12.88 -11.07
N TYR A 241 5.58 12.05 -12.05
CA TYR A 241 5.08 12.52 -13.34
C TYR A 241 3.63 12.06 -13.57
N TRP A 242 2.86 12.85 -14.31
CA TRP A 242 1.51 12.47 -14.69
C TRP A 242 1.57 11.57 -15.93
N ASN A 243 1.07 10.34 -15.83
CA ASN A 243 1.04 9.40 -16.95
C ASN A 243 -0.22 9.52 -17.83
N GLY A 244 -1.07 10.52 -17.58
CA GLY A 244 -2.39 10.67 -18.20
C GLY A 244 -3.55 10.29 -17.28
N SER A 245 -3.29 9.48 -16.24
CA SER A 245 -4.32 8.95 -15.34
C SER A 245 -3.95 8.98 -13.85
N ALA A 246 -2.66 8.94 -13.51
CA ALA A 246 -2.15 8.96 -12.15
C ALA A 246 -0.78 9.63 -12.08
N TRP A 247 -0.40 10.04 -10.86
CA TRP A 247 0.96 10.45 -10.52
C TRP A 247 1.81 9.20 -10.28
N VAL A 248 2.92 9.08 -11.00
CA VAL A 248 3.84 7.95 -10.93
C VAL A 248 5.18 8.44 -10.39
N ASN A 249 5.73 7.76 -9.39
CA ASN A 249 7.02 8.11 -8.79
C ASN A 249 8.17 7.96 -9.82
N ALA A 250 8.94 9.03 -10.02
CA ALA A 250 10.09 9.11 -10.92
C ALA A 250 11.44 8.99 -10.20
N GLY A 251 11.45 8.98 -8.86
CA GLY A 251 12.65 8.82 -8.04
C GLY A 251 12.71 9.78 -6.85
N ASN A 252 13.48 9.39 -5.83
CA ASN A 252 13.76 10.23 -4.67
C ASN A 252 14.71 11.38 -5.07
N VAL A 253 14.46 12.57 -4.52
CA VAL A 253 15.34 13.72 -4.71
C VAL A 253 16.39 13.72 -3.59
N PRO A 254 17.68 13.86 -3.91
CA PRO A 254 18.71 14.08 -2.89
C PRO A 254 18.42 15.32 -2.05
N LEU A 255 18.91 15.34 -0.81
CA LEU A 255 18.57 16.35 0.20
C LEU A 255 19.79 17.19 0.61
N ALA A 256 20.74 17.38 -0.31
CA ALA A 256 21.94 18.16 -0.04
C ALA A 256 21.60 19.66 0.02
N LYS A 257 22.03 20.32 1.11
CA LYS A 257 22.03 21.78 1.24
C LYS A 257 23.11 22.38 0.33
N ASN A 258 22.92 23.63 -0.06
CA ASN A 258 23.88 24.43 -0.83
C ASN A 258 24.25 23.84 -2.20
N ALA A 259 23.35 23.07 -2.81
CA ALA A 259 23.58 22.45 -4.11
C ALA A 259 22.26 22.17 -4.84
N PHE A 260 22.35 22.07 -6.17
CA PHE A 260 21.30 21.47 -6.97
C PHE A 260 21.28 19.95 -6.81
N ASN A 261 20.14 19.42 -6.41
CA ASN A 261 19.88 17.99 -6.23
C ASN A 261 19.29 17.42 -7.52
N ASN A 262 20.01 16.49 -8.15
CA ASN A 262 19.70 15.99 -9.48
C ASN A 262 18.90 14.69 -9.42
N VAL A 263 17.89 14.55 -10.28
CA VAL A 263 17.15 13.30 -10.53
C VAL A 263 17.04 13.10 -12.03
N ALA A 264 17.59 11.99 -12.52
CA ALA A 264 17.45 11.60 -13.91
C ALA A 264 16.00 11.17 -14.19
N LEU A 265 15.38 11.75 -15.21
CA LEU A 265 13.99 11.46 -15.61
C LEU A 265 13.92 10.51 -16.81
N ASN A 266 15.06 10.14 -17.39
CA ASN A 266 15.19 9.04 -18.35
C ASN A 266 14.21 9.07 -19.54
N GLY A 267 13.89 10.28 -20.03
CA GLY A 267 13.04 10.47 -21.21
C GLY A 267 11.53 10.42 -20.92
N ILE A 268 11.10 10.44 -19.65
CA ILE A 268 9.69 10.49 -19.26
C ILE A 268 8.93 11.51 -20.11
N VAL A 269 7.88 11.08 -20.79
CA VAL A 269 7.03 11.96 -21.60
C VAL A 269 5.80 12.34 -20.79
N THR A 270 5.67 13.62 -20.44
CA THR A 270 4.53 14.11 -19.67
C THR A 270 4.30 15.61 -19.89
N SER A 271 3.08 16.08 -19.63
CA SER A 271 2.74 17.50 -19.53
C SER A 271 2.65 17.98 -18.08
N ARG A 272 2.89 17.12 -17.08
CA ARG A 272 2.88 17.51 -15.67
C ARG A 272 3.93 16.77 -14.84
N LEU A 273 4.65 17.52 -14.02
CA LEU A 273 5.65 17.02 -13.08
C LEU A 273 5.41 17.61 -11.70
N ARG A 274 5.59 16.81 -10.64
CA ARG A 274 5.38 17.23 -9.26
C ARG A 274 6.58 16.83 -8.41
N VAL A 275 7.01 17.72 -7.52
CA VAL A 275 7.89 17.37 -6.40
C VAL A 275 7.05 17.33 -5.13
N SER A 276 7.14 16.22 -4.41
CA SER A 276 6.48 16.01 -3.12
C SER A 276 7.55 16.00 -2.02
N MET A 277 7.34 16.79 -0.96
CA MET A 277 8.33 17.08 0.08
C MET A 277 7.71 16.96 1.47
N LEU A 278 8.48 16.43 2.41
CA LEU A 278 8.13 16.35 3.83
C LEU A 278 9.34 16.78 4.63
N ASN A 279 9.13 17.62 5.65
CA ASN A 279 10.02 17.72 6.79
C ASN A 279 9.23 17.35 8.05
N THR A 280 9.78 16.48 8.88
CA THR A 280 9.08 15.89 10.04
C THR A 280 9.02 16.82 11.25
N THR A 281 9.79 17.90 11.28
CA THR A 281 9.90 18.81 12.43
C THR A 281 9.52 20.26 12.11
N GLN A 282 9.74 20.69 10.86
CA GLN A 282 9.48 22.04 10.36
C GLN A 282 8.86 21.98 8.96
N SER A 283 8.67 23.13 8.33
CA SER A 283 8.15 23.24 6.96
C SER A 283 9.28 23.03 5.92
N THR A 284 8.95 22.96 4.63
CA THR A 284 9.91 22.76 3.52
C THR A 284 9.91 23.91 2.54
N GLY A 285 11.02 24.12 1.82
CA GLY A 285 11.09 25.12 0.77
C GLY A 285 12.02 24.77 -0.39
N ILE A 286 11.86 25.53 -1.48
CA ILE A 286 12.61 25.42 -2.74
C ILE A 286 13.07 26.83 -3.12
N LEU A 287 14.35 26.98 -3.44
CA LEU A 287 14.89 28.21 -4.02
C LEU A 287 14.83 28.19 -5.56
N GLU A 288 15.00 27.02 -6.18
CA GLU A 288 14.92 26.87 -7.64
C GLU A 288 14.61 25.41 -8.00
N TRP A 289 13.77 25.17 -9.00
CA TRP A 289 13.50 23.86 -9.59
C TRP A 289 13.57 23.91 -11.13
N ARG A 290 14.50 23.13 -11.68
CA ARG A 290 14.78 23.08 -13.13
C ARG A 290 14.39 21.74 -13.71
N VAL A 291 13.94 21.76 -14.96
CA VAL A 291 13.56 20.54 -15.70
C VAL A 291 14.14 20.62 -17.11
N ALA A 292 14.97 19.66 -17.48
CA ALA A 292 15.55 19.54 -18.81
C ALA A 292 14.63 18.70 -19.69
N GLY A 293 14.15 19.27 -20.80
CA GLY A 293 13.30 18.53 -21.72
C GLY A 293 13.07 19.20 -23.07
N THR A 294 12.43 18.46 -23.98
CA THR A 294 12.08 18.92 -25.34
C THR A 294 10.64 18.55 -25.67
N ALA A 295 9.95 19.35 -26.49
CA ALA A 295 8.57 19.10 -26.87
C ALA A 295 8.38 17.72 -27.51
N ALA A 296 7.40 16.95 -27.03
CA ALA A 296 7.07 15.63 -27.57
C ALA A 296 6.02 15.78 -28.68
N GLY A 297 6.39 15.48 -29.94
CA GLY A 297 5.44 15.41 -31.07
C GLY A 297 5.58 16.45 -32.18
N GLY A 298 6.67 17.23 -32.24
CA GLY A 298 6.96 18.06 -33.41
C GLY A 298 7.43 17.22 -34.60
N MET A 299 6.64 17.15 -35.68
CA MET A 299 7.16 16.74 -36.99
C MET A 299 8.34 17.64 -37.34
N SER A 300 9.52 17.05 -37.51
CA SER A 300 10.63 17.72 -38.18
C SER A 300 10.24 17.91 -39.64
N SER A 301 9.75 19.11 -39.99
CA SER A 301 9.63 19.53 -41.37
C SER A 301 11.02 19.84 -41.91
N SER A 302 11.73 18.80 -42.35
CA SER A 302 12.91 18.95 -43.19
C SER A 302 12.47 19.40 -44.58
N ARG A 303 12.44 20.72 -44.82
CA ARG A 303 12.45 21.27 -46.17
C ARG A 303 13.90 21.52 -46.58
N SER A 304 14.42 20.59 -47.38
CA SER A 304 15.58 20.85 -48.23
C SER A 304 15.13 21.71 -49.40
N SER A 305 15.64 22.93 -49.49
CA SER A 305 15.71 23.68 -50.75
C SER A 305 16.98 24.52 -50.74
N THR A 306 17.79 24.27 -51.76
CA THR A 306 19.10 24.86 -52.12
C THR A 306 19.09 26.40 -52.28
N PRO A 307 20.27 27.05 -52.29
CA PRO A 307 20.42 28.46 -51.92
C PRO A 307 20.27 29.41 -53.11
N VAL A 308 19.74 30.62 -52.86
CA VAL A 308 19.95 31.80 -53.71
C VAL A 308 20.16 33.02 -52.82
N MET A 309 21.30 33.69 -53.02
CA MET A 309 21.62 35.02 -52.49
C MET A 309 20.64 36.08 -53.01
N SER A 310 20.25 37.05 -52.17
CA SER A 310 20.53 38.48 -52.38
C SER A 310 19.81 39.41 -51.39
N SER A 311 20.61 40.20 -50.68
CA SER A 311 20.46 41.65 -50.41
C SER A 311 19.18 42.26 -49.81
N SER A 312 19.34 42.75 -48.56
CA SER A 312 19.12 44.13 -48.06
C SER A 312 17.75 44.82 -48.17
N ARG A 313 17.23 45.24 -47.00
CA ARG A 313 16.87 46.62 -46.54
C ARG A 313 15.98 46.50 -45.28
N SER A 314 16.37 47.01 -44.10
CA SER A 314 16.24 48.42 -43.63
C SER A 314 14.78 48.90 -43.68
N SER A 315 14.13 49.49 -42.67
CA SER A 315 14.43 49.93 -41.29
C SER A 315 13.07 50.30 -40.65
N SER A 316 12.95 50.33 -39.31
CA SER A 316 12.59 51.52 -38.49
C SER A 316 11.32 51.23 -37.67
N SER A 317 11.37 51.00 -36.35
CA SER A 317 11.38 51.97 -35.24
C SER A 317 10.19 52.94 -35.22
N ILE A 318 9.39 52.93 -34.14
CA ILE A 318 9.03 54.10 -33.32
C ILE A 318 8.37 53.59 -32.02
N ALA A 319 8.70 54.27 -30.93
CA ALA A 319 8.38 53.97 -29.55
C ALA A 319 7.31 54.93 -28.99
N VAL A 320 7.04 54.78 -27.68
CA VAL A 320 6.89 55.85 -26.66
C VAL A 320 5.54 55.91 -25.90
N THR A 321 5.67 55.62 -24.58
CA THR A 321 4.97 56.11 -23.35
C THR A 321 3.44 55.96 -23.19
N SER A 322 2.94 55.30 -22.14
CA SER A 322 2.86 55.63 -20.68
C SER A 322 1.82 56.70 -20.33
N SER A 323 0.80 56.35 -19.53
CA SER A 323 0.47 56.98 -18.24
C SER A 323 -0.88 56.50 -17.69
N SER A 324 -0.99 56.62 -16.38
CA SER A 324 -1.97 56.10 -15.43
C SER A 324 -3.16 57.06 -15.19
N ARG A 325 -4.31 56.52 -14.74
CA ARG A 325 -5.12 56.98 -13.57
C ARG A 325 -6.56 56.41 -13.56
N SER A 326 -6.83 55.63 -12.51
CA SER A 326 -7.82 55.86 -11.44
C SER A 326 -9.26 56.34 -11.73
N SER A 327 -10.21 55.49 -11.31
CA SER A 327 -11.39 55.78 -10.45
C SER A 327 -12.61 56.55 -10.99
N SER A 328 -13.79 55.92 -10.84
CA SER A 328 -14.87 56.31 -9.89
C SER A 328 -16.32 56.19 -10.43
N SER A 329 -17.10 55.38 -9.70
CA SER A 329 -18.45 55.61 -9.15
C SER A 329 -19.64 56.12 -9.99
N SER A 330 -20.68 55.27 -10.00
CA SER A 330 -22.02 55.51 -9.42
C SER A 330 -23.14 56.20 -10.23
N MET A 331 -24.23 55.42 -10.35
CA MET A 331 -25.65 55.76 -10.14
C MET A 331 -26.34 56.81 -11.03
N ARG A 332 -27.39 56.37 -11.77
CA ARG A 332 -28.78 56.72 -11.42
C ARG A 332 -29.84 55.97 -12.23
N SER A 333 -30.96 55.81 -11.55
CA SER A 333 -32.26 55.21 -11.85
C SER A 333 -33.05 55.79 -13.03
N SER A 334 -33.85 54.96 -13.71
CA SER A 334 -35.29 55.22 -13.98
C SER A 334 -35.97 54.08 -14.76
N THR A 335 -36.93 53.42 -14.10
CA THR A 335 -38.11 52.74 -14.68
C THR A 335 -39.20 53.80 -14.99
N PRO A 336 -40.27 53.56 -15.81
CA PRO A 336 -41.02 52.30 -15.92
C PRO A 336 -41.66 51.92 -17.29
N ALA A 337 -42.30 50.75 -17.27
CA ALA A 337 -43.51 50.34 -18.01
C ALA A 337 -43.39 49.59 -19.37
N SER A 338 -43.52 48.26 -19.26
CA SER A 338 -44.45 47.36 -19.99
C SER A 338 -44.57 47.39 -21.52
N SER A 339 -44.20 46.29 -22.18
CA SER A 339 -45.14 45.38 -22.84
C SER A 339 -44.43 44.20 -23.52
N SER A 340 -45.19 43.12 -23.64
CA SER A 340 -44.87 41.74 -23.99
C SER A 340 -44.49 41.49 -25.47
N SER A 341 -43.61 40.50 -25.68
CA SER A 341 -43.84 39.29 -26.51
C SER A 341 -42.64 38.88 -27.37
N VAL A 342 -42.13 37.69 -27.04
CA VAL A 342 -41.64 36.60 -27.91
C VAL A 342 -40.76 36.98 -29.10
N ARG A 343 -39.47 36.64 -29.00
CA ARG A 343 -38.55 36.59 -30.15
C ARG A 343 -37.87 35.22 -30.21
N SER A 344 -38.19 34.47 -31.26
CA SER A 344 -37.44 33.33 -31.74
C SER A 344 -36.34 33.81 -32.68
N SER A 345 -35.10 33.37 -32.45
CA SER A 345 -34.02 33.48 -33.43
C SER A 345 -33.01 32.36 -33.24
N THR A 346 -32.87 31.58 -34.31
CA THR A 346 -31.87 30.54 -34.57
C THR A 346 -30.42 31.07 -34.43
N PRO A 347 -29.47 30.28 -33.90
CA PRO A 347 -28.05 30.53 -34.09
C PRO A 347 -27.42 29.64 -35.17
N VAL A 348 -26.50 30.25 -35.92
CA VAL A 348 -25.59 29.63 -36.88
C VAL A 348 -24.29 29.21 -36.17
N VAL A 349 -23.71 28.13 -36.70
CA VAL A 349 -22.56 27.33 -36.26
C VAL A 349 -21.25 28.11 -36.12
N SER A 350 -20.51 27.83 -35.05
CA SER A 350 -19.04 27.94 -35.01
C SER A 350 -18.48 26.79 -34.17
N SER A 351 -17.83 25.84 -34.83
CA SER A 351 -17.25 24.63 -34.25
C SER A 351 -15.94 24.92 -33.51
N SER A 352 -15.99 24.87 -32.19
CA SER A 352 -14.82 24.66 -31.33
C SER A 352 -14.87 23.25 -30.78
N SER A 353 -13.87 22.44 -31.12
CA SER A 353 -13.69 21.09 -30.60
C SER A 353 -13.37 21.15 -29.11
N SER A 354 -14.41 21.01 -28.29
CA SER A 354 -14.29 20.76 -26.87
C SER A 354 -13.67 19.38 -26.64
N SER A 355 -12.53 19.34 -25.96
CA SER A 355 -12.05 18.12 -25.33
C SER A 355 -13.11 17.68 -24.32
N SER A 356 -13.83 16.61 -24.65
CA SER A 356 -14.82 16.03 -23.75
C SER A 356 -14.15 15.64 -22.43
N PRO A 357 -14.76 15.94 -21.26
CA PRO A 357 -14.31 15.32 -20.02
C PRO A 357 -14.41 13.81 -20.17
N SER A 358 -13.41 13.07 -19.69
CA SER A 358 -13.44 11.60 -19.66
C SER A 358 -14.79 11.17 -19.06
N VAL A 359 -15.61 10.45 -19.83
CA VAL A 359 -16.90 9.95 -19.37
C VAL A 359 -16.66 9.17 -18.08
N ALA A 360 -17.28 9.58 -16.97
CA ALA A 360 -17.20 8.84 -15.72
C ALA A 360 -17.65 7.38 -15.98
N GLN A 361 -16.80 6.42 -15.63
CA GLN A 361 -17.13 5.00 -15.80
C GLN A 361 -18.15 4.61 -14.74
N CYS A 362 -19.43 4.70 -15.08
CA CYS A 362 -20.55 4.33 -14.21
C CYS A 362 -20.87 2.81 -14.28
N SER A 363 -20.17 2.06 -15.12
CA SER A 363 -20.28 0.60 -15.15
C SER A 363 -19.79 -0.02 -13.84
N ALA A 364 -20.30 -1.22 -13.54
CA ALA A 364 -19.80 -2.02 -12.42
C ALA A 364 -18.27 -2.20 -12.52
N HIS A 365 -17.60 -2.09 -11.38
CA HIS A 365 -16.15 -2.20 -11.24
C HIS A 365 -15.76 -3.58 -10.75
N GLU A 366 -14.76 -4.15 -11.39
CA GLU A 366 -14.06 -5.34 -10.94
C GLU A 366 -12.64 -4.95 -10.51
N TRP A 367 -12.23 -5.37 -9.32
CA TRP A 367 -10.87 -5.14 -8.85
C TRP A 367 -9.91 -6.07 -9.59
N PRO A 368 -8.76 -5.55 -10.07
CA PRO A 368 -7.70 -6.40 -10.61
C PRO A 368 -7.06 -7.25 -9.50
N LYS A 369 -6.42 -8.35 -9.89
CA LYS A 369 -5.64 -9.19 -8.97
C LYS A 369 -4.49 -8.40 -8.33
N TYR A 370 -4.07 -8.86 -7.16
CA TYR A 370 -2.91 -8.33 -6.46
C TYR A 370 -1.62 -8.92 -7.05
N GLU A 371 -0.63 -8.07 -7.32
CA GLU A 371 0.65 -8.46 -7.89
C GLU A 371 1.82 -7.88 -7.08
N PRO A 372 2.79 -8.69 -6.62
CA PRO A 372 2.82 -10.14 -6.74
C PRO A 372 1.68 -10.81 -5.95
N ASP A 373 1.29 -12.01 -6.39
CA ASP A 373 0.42 -12.89 -5.61
C ASP A 373 1.11 -13.19 -4.26
N LEU A 374 0.46 -12.81 -3.16
CA LEU A 374 0.95 -13.03 -1.80
C LEU A 374 0.70 -14.47 -1.31
N ASN A 375 0.51 -15.42 -2.22
CA ASN A 375 0.35 -16.81 -1.85
C ASN A 375 1.66 -17.35 -1.23
N TYR A 376 1.57 -17.83 -0.01
CA TYR A 376 2.72 -18.34 0.72
C TYR A 376 2.32 -19.56 1.55
N ASP A 377 3.23 -20.52 1.60
CA ASP A 377 3.09 -21.79 2.30
C ASP A 377 4.36 -22.04 3.11
N PHE A 378 4.25 -22.10 4.43
CA PHE A 378 5.42 -22.24 5.30
C PHE A 378 6.20 -23.54 5.07
N ARG A 379 5.59 -24.56 4.45
CA ARG A 379 6.29 -25.81 4.12
C ARG A 379 7.40 -25.60 3.09
N THR A 380 7.42 -24.48 2.38
CA THR A 380 8.57 -24.14 1.50
C THR A 380 9.81 -23.76 2.29
N ASP A 381 9.63 -23.19 3.49
CA ASP A 381 10.70 -22.63 4.31
C ASP A 381 11.10 -23.58 5.46
N PHE A 382 10.22 -24.53 5.80
CA PHE A 382 10.44 -25.54 6.85
C PHE A 382 10.27 -26.94 6.26
N GLY A 383 11.33 -27.75 6.35
CA GLY A 383 11.25 -29.18 5.99
C GLY A 383 10.28 -29.95 6.88
N GLN A 384 9.99 -31.20 6.50
CA GLN A 384 9.19 -32.09 7.33
C GLN A 384 9.89 -32.34 8.68
N VAL A 385 9.18 -32.09 9.77
CA VAL A 385 9.65 -32.50 11.11
C VAL A 385 9.39 -34.00 11.30
N ASP A 386 10.33 -34.68 11.97
CA ASP A 386 10.26 -36.11 12.24
C ASP A 386 9.97 -36.33 13.74
N PRO A 387 8.71 -36.58 14.13
CA PRO A 387 8.33 -36.70 15.54
C PRO A 387 9.00 -37.90 16.24
N SER A 388 9.48 -38.89 15.49
CA SER A 388 10.19 -40.05 16.07
C SER A 388 11.53 -39.66 16.70
N LYS A 389 12.08 -38.49 16.33
CA LYS A 389 13.33 -37.93 16.87
C LYS A 389 13.10 -36.91 17.98
N PHE A 390 11.85 -36.60 18.30
CA PHE A 390 11.54 -35.57 19.27
C PHE A 390 11.99 -35.96 20.68
N LYS A 391 12.55 -34.97 21.39
CA LYS A 391 12.92 -35.08 22.80
C LYS A 391 11.91 -34.34 23.66
N VAL A 392 11.71 -34.82 24.89
CA VAL A 392 10.93 -34.07 25.88
C VAL A 392 11.77 -32.90 26.36
N TYR A 393 11.26 -31.68 26.15
CA TYR A 393 11.78 -30.50 26.81
C TYR A 393 11.04 -30.32 28.14
N ASN A 394 11.69 -30.53 29.28
CA ASN A 394 10.97 -30.48 30.56
C ASN A 394 10.56 -29.06 30.95
N GLY A 395 11.38 -28.05 30.68
CA GLY A 395 11.14 -26.64 31.04
C GLY A 395 11.20 -26.33 32.55
N CYS A 396 10.71 -27.24 33.39
CA CYS A 396 10.78 -27.17 34.86
C CYS A 396 11.86 -28.08 35.46
N PRO A 397 12.27 -27.82 36.73
CA PRO A 397 13.15 -28.73 37.47
C PRO A 397 12.56 -30.15 37.56
N ALA A 398 13.38 -31.18 37.35
CA ALA A 398 12.93 -32.57 37.40
C ALA A 398 12.28 -32.96 38.74
N SER A 399 12.60 -32.26 39.83
CA SER A 399 12.04 -32.48 41.17
C SER A 399 10.56 -32.09 41.29
N THR A 400 10.04 -31.21 40.43
CA THR A 400 8.63 -30.78 40.44
C THR A 400 7.76 -31.61 39.51
N ILE A 401 8.35 -32.27 38.51
CA ILE A 401 7.64 -33.09 37.52
C ILE A 401 7.29 -34.44 38.15
N ALA A 402 6.00 -34.78 38.13
CA ALA A 402 5.49 -36.08 38.59
C ALA A 402 5.22 -37.04 37.43
N GLY A 403 4.96 -36.52 36.23
CA GLY A 403 4.81 -37.37 35.05
C GLY A 403 4.80 -36.59 33.74
N VAL A 404 5.09 -37.35 32.68
CA VAL A 404 5.08 -36.90 31.29
C VAL A 404 4.43 -37.99 30.46
N LYS A 405 3.57 -37.59 29.52
CA LYS A 405 2.99 -38.50 28.52
C LYS A 405 3.16 -37.90 27.13
N THR A 406 3.72 -38.66 26.20
CA THR A 406 3.96 -38.21 24.82
C THR A 406 3.07 -38.96 23.85
N LYS A 407 2.64 -38.29 22.79
CA LYS A 407 1.99 -38.91 21.63
C LYS A 407 2.17 -38.03 20.41
N GLY A 408 2.63 -38.63 19.31
CA GLY A 408 2.91 -37.92 18.07
C GLY A 408 3.90 -36.78 18.28
N ARG A 409 3.41 -35.53 18.21
CA ARG A 409 4.21 -34.29 18.23
C ARG A 409 4.14 -33.55 19.56
N PHE A 410 3.41 -34.09 20.53
CA PHE A 410 3.11 -33.41 21.79
C PHE A 410 3.55 -34.20 23.02
N ALA A 411 3.90 -33.45 24.07
CA ALA A 411 4.16 -33.95 25.41
C ALA A 411 3.25 -33.24 26.41
N PHE A 412 2.56 -34.00 27.26
CA PHE A 412 1.73 -33.51 28.35
C PHE A 412 2.50 -33.70 29.67
N ILE A 413 2.76 -32.63 30.41
CA ILE A 413 3.63 -32.60 31.59
C ILE A 413 2.83 -32.11 32.81
N TRP A 414 2.93 -32.83 33.93
CA TRP A 414 2.26 -32.45 35.18
C TRP A 414 3.15 -32.61 36.42
N GLY A 415 2.85 -31.80 37.43
CA GLY A 415 3.49 -31.85 38.74
C GLY A 415 2.76 -32.75 39.74
N LYS A 416 3.28 -32.78 40.97
CA LYS A 416 2.82 -33.69 42.04
C LYS A 416 1.39 -33.44 42.52
N ASN A 417 0.83 -32.27 42.25
CA ASN A 417 -0.53 -31.87 42.65
C ASN A 417 -1.55 -31.98 41.50
N ARG A 418 -1.38 -32.92 40.56
CA ARG A 418 -2.35 -33.18 39.48
C ARG A 418 -3.76 -33.37 40.06
N ASN A 419 -4.74 -32.66 39.50
CA ASN A 419 -6.13 -32.80 39.91
C ASN A 419 -6.60 -34.27 39.70
N PRO A 420 -7.20 -34.91 40.72
CA PRO A 420 -7.60 -36.32 40.66
C PRO A 420 -8.70 -36.62 39.64
N ALA A 421 -9.45 -35.61 39.16
CA ALA A 421 -10.45 -35.79 38.12
C ALA A 421 -9.83 -36.10 36.75
N ILE A 422 -8.56 -35.78 36.53
CA ILE A 422 -7.89 -35.99 35.24
C ILE A 422 -7.44 -37.45 35.14
N THR A 423 -8.00 -38.19 34.19
CA THR A 423 -7.57 -39.56 33.88
C THR A 423 -6.52 -39.59 32.77
N ASP A 424 -5.82 -40.71 32.61
CA ASP A 424 -4.88 -40.89 31.51
C ASP A 424 -5.57 -40.96 30.14
N ALA A 425 -6.84 -41.37 30.11
CA ALA A 425 -7.68 -41.35 28.92
C ALA A 425 -8.03 -39.91 28.48
N ASP A 426 -8.21 -38.99 29.44
CA ASP A 426 -8.38 -37.57 29.13
C ASP A 426 -7.13 -36.98 28.48
N ILE A 427 -5.96 -37.28 29.04
CA ILE A 427 -4.67 -36.86 28.46
C ILE A 427 -4.49 -37.46 27.05
N ASP A 428 -4.81 -38.75 26.86
CA ASP A 428 -4.75 -39.39 25.54
C ASP A 428 -5.66 -38.72 24.53
N ARG A 429 -6.89 -38.37 24.92
CA ARG A 429 -7.83 -37.66 24.05
C ARG A 429 -7.29 -36.29 23.67
N VAL A 430 -6.81 -35.50 24.64
CA VAL A 430 -6.22 -34.17 24.37
C VAL A 430 -5.06 -34.28 23.38
N LEU A 431 -4.11 -35.19 23.64
CA LEU A 431 -2.97 -35.40 22.75
C LEU A 431 -3.40 -35.89 21.36
N THR A 432 -4.39 -36.76 21.27
CA THR A 432 -4.91 -37.25 19.98
C THR A 432 -5.49 -36.10 19.16
N ASN A 433 -6.39 -35.32 19.76
CA ASN A 433 -7.03 -34.19 19.10
C ASN A 433 -6.00 -33.15 18.63
N LEU A 434 -5.03 -32.80 19.49
CA LEU A 434 -3.98 -31.84 19.15
C LEU A 434 -3.10 -32.32 18.00
N ASN A 435 -2.77 -33.62 17.92
CA ASN A 435 -2.04 -34.16 16.78
C ASN A 435 -2.84 -34.05 15.48
N GLU A 436 -4.14 -34.41 15.49
CA GLU A 436 -5.02 -34.24 14.33
C GLU A 436 -5.06 -32.77 13.87
N ASP A 437 -5.18 -31.84 14.83
CA ASP A 437 -5.26 -30.39 14.61
C ASP A 437 -3.95 -29.82 14.06
N ALA A 438 -2.81 -30.15 14.69
CA ALA A 438 -1.49 -29.73 14.25
C ALA A 438 -1.12 -30.29 12.87
N ASP A 439 -1.42 -31.56 12.61
CA ASP A 439 -1.11 -32.18 11.33
C ASP A 439 -1.93 -31.57 10.21
N TYR A 440 -3.19 -31.21 10.45
CA TYR A 440 -3.99 -30.55 9.43
C TYR A 440 -3.52 -29.11 9.18
N ILE A 441 -3.28 -28.33 10.25
CA ILE A 441 -2.74 -26.97 10.16
C ILE A 441 -1.44 -26.96 9.34
N HIS A 442 -0.54 -27.91 9.61
CA HIS A 442 0.73 -28.00 8.89
C HIS A 442 0.59 -28.59 7.48
N ASN A 443 0.07 -29.81 7.36
CA ASN A 443 0.12 -30.60 6.13
C ASN A 443 -0.93 -30.20 5.09
N VAL A 444 -2.03 -29.56 5.51
CA VAL A 444 -3.12 -29.16 4.61
C VAL A 444 -3.18 -27.66 4.44
N MET A 445 -3.08 -26.90 5.54
CA MET A 445 -3.20 -25.44 5.49
C MET A 445 -1.86 -24.72 5.23
N GLY A 446 -0.73 -25.43 5.32
CA GLY A 446 0.59 -24.87 5.00
C GLY A 446 1.13 -23.90 6.07
N TRP A 447 0.69 -24.05 7.33
CA TRP A 447 1.20 -23.27 8.45
C TRP A 447 2.43 -23.94 9.11
N PRO A 448 3.31 -23.20 9.79
CA PRO A 448 4.51 -23.78 10.36
C PRO A 448 4.18 -24.55 11.63
N VAL A 449 5.16 -25.34 12.06
CA VAL A 449 5.15 -26.01 13.36
C VAL A 449 5.62 -25.02 14.43
N ASP A 450 5.31 -25.26 15.71
CA ASP A 450 5.78 -24.35 16.78
C ASP A 450 7.29 -24.43 17.00
N LYS A 451 7.84 -23.49 17.77
CA LYS A 451 9.29 -23.35 17.97
C LYS A 451 9.93 -24.62 18.54
N LEU A 452 9.28 -25.28 19.51
CA LEU A 452 9.81 -26.52 20.11
C LEU A 452 9.98 -27.62 19.05
N GLN A 453 8.98 -27.80 18.21
CA GLN A 453 9.04 -28.81 17.14
C GLN A 453 10.07 -28.47 16.07
N GLN A 454 10.27 -27.18 15.74
CA GLN A 454 11.35 -26.74 14.85
C GLN A 454 12.75 -27.11 15.38
N GLU A 455 12.89 -27.16 16.71
CA GLU A 455 14.15 -27.49 17.39
C GLU A 455 14.29 -28.98 17.78
N GLY A 456 13.36 -29.83 17.33
CA GLY A 456 13.41 -31.28 17.56
C GLY A 456 12.87 -31.71 18.94
N TYR A 457 11.97 -30.93 19.52
CA TYR A 457 11.27 -31.28 20.76
C TYR A 457 9.78 -31.52 20.52
N PHE A 458 9.13 -32.22 21.45
CA PHE A 458 7.67 -32.21 21.49
C PHE A 458 7.17 -30.80 21.82
N SER A 459 6.03 -30.40 21.23
CA SER A 459 5.29 -29.24 21.73
C SER A 459 4.67 -29.58 23.08
N ASN A 460 4.86 -28.70 24.05
CA ASN A 460 4.52 -29.01 25.43
C ASN A 460 3.18 -28.44 25.85
N ILE A 461 2.38 -29.30 26.49
CA ILE A 461 1.25 -28.93 27.32
C ILE A 461 1.66 -29.08 28.78
N TYR A 462 1.57 -28.00 29.55
CA TYR A 462 1.79 -28.02 31.00
C TYR A 462 0.46 -27.97 31.74
N LEU A 463 0.33 -28.76 32.80
CA LEU A 463 -0.87 -28.78 33.63
C LEU A 463 -0.83 -27.68 34.69
N TYR A 464 -1.64 -26.66 34.52
CA TYR A 464 -1.84 -25.55 35.45
C TYR A 464 -2.35 -26.02 36.82
N GLY A 465 -1.82 -25.45 37.89
CA GLY A 465 -2.18 -25.79 39.28
C GLY A 465 -1.64 -27.13 39.76
N SER A 466 -0.87 -27.85 38.93
CA SER A 466 -0.33 -29.17 39.29
C SER A 466 0.94 -29.12 40.15
N GLY A 467 1.38 -27.93 40.56
CA GLY A 467 2.63 -27.74 41.33
C GLY A 467 3.89 -27.77 40.47
N LEU A 468 3.76 -27.49 39.17
CA LEU A 468 4.88 -27.19 38.28
C LEU A 468 5.43 -25.78 38.55
N CYS A 469 6.58 -25.48 37.95
CA CYS A 469 7.20 -24.15 38.05
C CYS A 469 6.51 -23.07 37.19
N THR A 470 5.47 -23.45 36.44
CA THR A 470 4.75 -22.59 35.49
C THR A 470 3.78 -21.61 36.15
N ASP A 471 3.36 -21.90 37.38
CA ASP A 471 2.33 -21.16 38.11
C ASP A 471 2.36 -21.53 39.61
N SER A 472 1.58 -20.81 40.41
CA SER A 472 1.36 -21.09 41.84
C SER A 472 -0.11 -21.37 42.18
N ALA A 473 -0.89 -21.82 41.20
CA ALA A 473 -2.34 -21.92 41.29
C ALA A 473 -2.82 -23.16 42.04
N ALA A 474 -4.08 -23.16 42.48
CA ALA A 474 -4.71 -24.37 42.99
C ALA A 474 -5.09 -25.32 41.85
N ASN A 475 -5.02 -26.64 42.08
CA ASN A 475 -5.41 -27.63 41.06
C ASN A 475 -6.92 -27.66 40.75
N THR A 476 -7.73 -26.83 41.42
CA THR A 476 -9.16 -26.63 41.20
C THR A 476 -9.48 -25.37 40.41
N GLU A 477 -8.48 -24.55 40.08
CA GLU A 477 -8.67 -23.41 39.19
C GLU A 477 -9.01 -23.88 37.77
N LYS A 478 -9.71 -23.02 37.02
CA LYS A 478 -10.24 -23.32 35.68
C LYS A 478 -9.63 -22.38 34.64
N GLY A 479 -9.59 -22.83 33.40
CA GLY A 479 -9.08 -22.07 32.25
C GLY A 479 -8.01 -22.82 31.44
N GLY A 480 -7.66 -22.25 30.30
CA GLY A 480 -6.51 -22.64 29.49
C GLY A 480 -5.93 -21.36 28.90
N TRP A 481 -4.61 -21.28 28.80
CA TRP A 481 -3.92 -20.09 28.32
C TRP A 481 -2.67 -20.49 27.55
N GLN A 482 -2.32 -19.68 26.58
CA GLN A 482 -0.97 -19.65 26.06
C GLN A 482 -0.09 -18.87 27.04
N SER A 483 1.08 -19.43 27.32
CA SER A 483 2.09 -18.77 28.17
C SER A 483 3.49 -19.05 27.62
N GLY A 484 4.53 -18.68 28.37
CA GLY A 484 5.92 -18.88 27.97
C GLY A 484 6.73 -19.59 29.05
N ILE A 485 7.65 -20.45 28.64
CA ILE A 485 8.66 -21.05 29.52
C ILE A 485 10.02 -21.02 28.85
N ASN A 486 10.99 -20.37 29.49
CA ASN A 486 12.37 -20.24 28.99
C ASN A 486 12.47 -19.77 27.52
N GLY A 487 11.60 -18.84 27.11
CA GLY A 487 11.59 -18.30 25.74
C GLY A 487 10.91 -19.18 24.69
N TYR A 488 10.22 -20.24 25.10
CA TYR A 488 9.31 -21.01 24.24
C TYR A 488 7.85 -20.69 24.57
N PRO A 489 6.97 -20.51 23.57
CA PRO A 489 5.55 -20.52 23.82
C PRO A 489 5.11 -21.92 24.28
N MET A 490 4.11 -21.99 25.14
CA MET A 490 3.56 -23.24 25.68
C MET A 490 2.04 -23.17 25.80
N VAL A 491 1.41 -24.34 25.75
CA VAL A 491 -0.01 -24.51 26.11
C VAL A 491 -0.10 -24.81 27.60
N LEU A 492 -0.86 -24.02 28.36
CA LEU A 492 -1.06 -24.18 29.80
C LEU A 492 -2.54 -24.47 30.06
N LEU A 493 -2.87 -25.69 30.49
CA LEU A 493 -4.26 -26.13 30.69
C LEU A 493 -4.53 -26.41 32.16
N SER A 494 -5.63 -25.90 32.70
CA SER A 494 -6.17 -26.40 33.96
C SER A 494 -6.89 -27.75 33.79
N TYR A 495 -7.39 -28.32 34.88
CA TYR A 495 -8.09 -29.60 34.82
C TYR A 495 -9.35 -29.57 33.95
N TYR A 496 -10.08 -28.44 33.92
CA TYR A 496 -11.41 -28.38 33.31
C TYR A 496 -11.40 -28.62 31.79
N PRO A 497 -10.58 -27.92 30.98
CA PRO A 497 -10.44 -28.24 29.55
C PRO A 497 -9.97 -29.67 29.30
N VAL A 498 -9.09 -30.17 30.18
CA VAL A 498 -8.54 -31.52 30.03
C VAL A 498 -9.61 -32.58 30.18
N VAL A 499 -10.55 -32.44 31.13
CA VAL A 499 -11.62 -33.45 31.36
C VAL A 499 -12.90 -33.21 30.55
N THR A 500 -12.99 -32.11 29.80
CA THR A 500 -14.22 -31.70 29.11
C THR A 500 -14.06 -31.85 27.59
N PRO A 501 -14.62 -32.89 26.93
CA PRO A 501 -14.41 -33.13 25.50
C PRO A 501 -14.84 -31.98 24.58
N SER A 502 -15.85 -31.19 24.96
CA SER A 502 -16.30 -30.02 24.19
C SER A 502 -15.26 -28.89 24.14
N GLU A 503 -14.24 -28.91 25.00
CA GLU A 503 -13.16 -27.92 25.05
C GLU A 503 -12.04 -28.19 24.01
N ARG A 504 -12.22 -29.13 23.07
CA ARG A 504 -11.26 -29.34 21.97
C ARG A 504 -10.94 -28.04 21.24
N GLY A 505 -11.95 -27.20 20.99
CA GLY A 505 -11.80 -25.90 20.36
C GLY A 505 -10.88 -24.98 21.16
N GLY A 506 -11.14 -24.79 22.46
CA GLY A 506 -10.30 -23.97 23.34
C GLY A 506 -8.85 -24.45 23.39
N ILE A 507 -8.63 -25.76 23.53
CA ILE A 507 -7.29 -26.35 23.55
C ILE A 507 -6.54 -26.11 22.22
N THR A 508 -7.24 -26.25 21.09
CA THR A 508 -6.67 -25.98 19.76
C THR A 508 -6.30 -24.52 19.58
N HIS A 509 -7.12 -23.61 20.13
CA HIS A 509 -6.86 -22.18 20.13
C HIS A 509 -5.54 -21.86 20.83
N GLU A 510 -5.33 -22.39 22.03
CA GLU A 510 -4.07 -22.19 22.78
C GLU A 510 -2.86 -22.75 22.03
N PHE A 511 -3.02 -23.86 21.32
CA PHE A 511 -1.96 -24.38 20.46
C PHE A 511 -1.66 -23.45 19.27
N ILE A 512 -2.68 -22.87 18.62
CA ILE A 512 -2.49 -21.89 17.54
C ILE A 512 -1.67 -20.69 18.00
N HIS A 513 -1.90 -20.19 19.22
CA HIS A 513 -1.06 -19.13 19.78
C HIS A 513 0.42 -19.52 19.80
N THR A 514 0.77 -20.79 20.07
CA THR A 514 2.18 -21.23 20.06
C THR A 514 2.83 -21.15 18.68
N ILE A 515 2.06 -21.43 17.62
CA ILE A 515 2.50 -21.28 16.23
C ILE A 515 2.76 -19.81 15.92
N MET A 516 1.81 -18.94 16.26
CA MET A 516 1.89 -17.51 15.95
C MET A 516 2.98 -16.80 16.77
N ALA A 517 3.10 -17.11 18.07
CA ALA A 517 4.14 -16.56 18.94
C ALA A 517 5.56 -16.92 18.47
N THR A 518 5.73 -18.08 17.81
CA THR A 518 7.01 -18.49 17.20
C THR A 518 7.49 -17.51 16.11
N ARG A 519 6.59 -16.70 15.54
CA ARG A 519 6.88 -15.76 14.45
C ARG A 519 7.23 -14.35 14.91
N GLY A 520 7.07 -14.07 16.21
CA GLY A 520 7.34 -12.77 16.83
C GLY A 520 6.28 -11.69 16.57
N ASN A 521 6.54 -10.47 17.04
CA ASN A 521 5.61 -9.33 16.98
C ASN A 521 5.64 -8.65 15.61
N LYS A 522 5.19 -9.35 14.56
CA LYS A 522 5.10 -8.80 13.20
C LYS A 522 3.72 -8.26 12.85
N ALA A 523 2.71 -8.45 13.69
CA ALA A 523 1.35 -8.00 13.38
C ALA A 523 0.53 -7.80 14.67
N ALA A 524 0.88 -6.81 15.49
CA ALA A 524 0.40 -6.65 16.87
C ALA A 524 -1.12 -6.85 17.09
N TRP A 525 -1.98 -6.03 16.46
CA TRP A 525 -3.44 -6.20 16.57
C TRP A 525 -3.93 -7.50 15.91
N PHE A 526 -3.23 -7.96 14.88
CA PHE A 526 -3.56 -9.19 14.15
C PHE A 526 -3.31 -10.46 14.95
N ASN A 527 -2.55 -10.40 16.05
CA ASN A 527 -2.18 -11.61 16.78
C ASN A 527 -3.45 -12.36 17.21
N GLU A 528 -4.40 -11.69 17.85
CA GLU A 528 -5.64 -12.32 18.32
C GLU A 528 -6.64 -12.60 17.18
N GLY A 529 -6.92 -11.61 16.33
CA GLY A 529 -7.79 -11.81 15.14
C GLY A 529 -7.25 -12.84 14.12
N GLY A 530 -5.93 -13.04 14.10
CA GLY A 530 -5.25 -14.04 13.29
C GLY A 530 -5.35 -15.45 13.88
N ASN A 531 -5.30 -15.58 15.21
CA ASN A 531 -5.54 -16.85 15.90
C ASN A 531 -6.96 -17.35 15.64
N THR A 532 -7.95 -16.46 15.84
CA THR A 532 -9.36 -16.77 15.59
C THR A 532 -9.59 -17.12 14.13
N TRP A 533 -9.01 -16.36 13.19
CA TRP A 533 -9.05 -16.66 11.77
C TRP A 533 -8.48 -18.05 11.44
N LEU A 534 -7.30 -18.40 11.96
CA LEU A 534 -6.66 -19.67 11.65
C LEU A 534 -7.51 -20.84 12.16
N GLN A 535 -8.06 -20.72 13.36
CA GLN A 535 -8.96 -21.72 13.93
C GLN A 535 -10.25 -21.88 13.12
N MET A 536 -10.89 -20.77 12.72
CA MET A 536 -12.11 -20.81 11.91
C MET A 536 -11.82 -21.43 10.55
N ASN A 537 -10.68 -21.11 9.92
CA ASN A 537 -10.28 -21.68 8.64
C ASN A 537 -9.89 -23.15 8.75
N LEU A 538 -9.34 -23.59 9.88
CA LEU A 538 -9.12 -25.00 10.17
C LEU A 538 -10.44 -25.78 10.12
N GLU A 539 -11.45 -25.31 10.84
CA GLU A 539 -12.76 -25.94 10.86
C GLU A 539 -13.43 -25.90 9.49
N ALA A 540 -13.52 -24.72 8.87
CA ALA A 540 -14.19 -24.54 7.59
C ALA A 540 -13.53 -25.35 6.47
N SER A 541 -12.21 -25.47 6.46
CA SER A 541 -11.51 -26.27 5.43
C SER A 541 -11.69 -27.77 5.62
N ARG A 542 -11.97 -28.25 6.84
CA ARG A 542 -12.22 -29.67 7.14
C ARG A 542 -13.64 -30.08 6.87
N THR A 543 -14.60 -29.28 7.31
CA THR A 543 -16.01 -29.67 7.36
C THR A 543 -16.86 -28.95 6.33
N GLY A 544 -16.35 -27.87 5.74
CA GLY A 544 -17.14 -26.95 4.92
C GLY A 544 -18.06 -26.06 5.74
N ASN A 545 -18.00 -26.11 7.08
CA ASN A 545 -18.82 -25.29 7.97
C ASN A 545 -18.13 -23.95 8.25
N TYR A 546 -18.74 -22.88 7.80
CA TYR A 546 -18.23 -21.52 7.99
C TYR A 546 -18.86 -20.91 9.25
N GLY A 547 -18.07 -20.79 10.31
CA GLY A 547 -18.46 -20.17 11.58
C GLY A 547 -17.52 -19.04 11.95
N VAL A 548 -18.07 -17.94 12.47
CA VAL A 548 -17.31 -16.78 12.96
C VAL A 548 -17.69 -16.47 14.40
N GLY A 549 -16.83 -15.75 15.12
CA GLY A 549 -16.99 -15.41 16.52
C GLY A 549 -18.00 -14.28 16.74
N PHE A 550 -18.48 -14.17 17.98
CA PHE A 550 -19.38 -13.10 18.41
C PHE A 550 -18.78 -11.70 18.15
N LEU A 551 -17.47 -11.54 18.39
CA LEU A 551 -16.75 -10.28 18.28
C LEU A 551 -16.39 -9.91 16.84
N ASP A 552 -16.60 -10.79 15.85
CA ASP A 552 -16.33 -10.48 14.45
C ASP A 552 -17.21 -9.37 13.87
N ALA A 553 -18.34 -9.08 14.51
CA ALA A 553 -19.25 -8.03 14.06
C ALA A 553 -18.83 -6.61 14.53
N THR A 554 -17.81 -6.46 15.39
CA THR A 554 -17.38 -5.13 15.88
C THR A 554 -16.92 -4.23 14.73
N SER A 555 -16.10 -4.75 13.81
CA SER A 555 -15.57 -3.96 12.68
C SER A 555 -16.65 -3.56 11.69
N PHE A 556 -17.73 -4.33 11.59
CA PHE A 556 -18.87 -4.05 10.73
C PHE A 556 -19.82 -3.01 11.32
N LEU A 557 -20.06 -3.07 12.63
CA LEU A 557 -20.99 -2.21 13.36
C LEU A 557 -20.38 -0.87 13.81
N ALA A 558 -19.09 -0.67 13.59
CA ALA A 558 -18.38 0.59 13.76
C ALA A 558 -17.29 0.74 12.67
N PRO A 559 -17.66 0.83 11.38
CA PRO A 559 -16.70 0.77 10.26
C PRO A 559 -15.76 1.98 10.19
N HIS A 560 -16.08 3.06 10.90
CA HIS A 560 -15.23 4.24 11.03
C HIS A 560 -13.94 3.94 11.81
N MET A 561 -13.91 2.85 12.58
CA MET A 561 -12.70 2.32 13.20
C MET A 561 -11.70 1.87 12.12
N PRO A 562 -10.41 2.17 12.27
CA PRO A 562 -9.33 1.65 11.42
C PRO A 562 -9.33 0.12 11.32
N ILE A 563 -8.69 -0.41 10.28
CA ILE A 563 -8.50 -1.86 10.13
C ILE A 563 -7.58 -2.37 11.24
N GLU A 564 -6.47 -1.67 11.49
CA GLU A 564 -5.46 -2.01 12.51
C GLU A 564 -5.78 -1.31 13.83
N ASN A 565 -6.83 -1.76 14.52
CA ASN A 565 -7.39 -1.03 15.66
C ASN A 565 -7.61 -1.94 16.88
N TYR A 566 -6.68 -1.87 17.83
CA TYR A 566 -6.77 -2.63 19.07
C TYR A 566 -7.84 -2.07 20.00
N SER A 567 -8.76 -2.92 20.45
CA SER A 567 -9.87 -2.56 21.37
C SER A 567 -10.73 -1.36 20.95
N GLY A 568 -10.84 -1.08 19.65
CA GLY A 568 -11.99 -0.37 19.12
C GLY A 568 -11.92 1.15 19.14
N TRP A 569 -13.13 1.72 19.18
CA TRP A 569 -13.43 3.12 19.40
C TRP A 569 -13.50 3.41 20.90
N LEU A 570 -12.72 4.38 21.35
CA LEU A 570 -12.50 4.67 22.76
C LEU A 570 -13.55 5.62 23.34
N GLN A 571 -13.60 5.68 24.67
CA GLN A 571 -14.54 6.50 25.43
C GLN A 571 -14.34 8.01 25.20
N ASP A 572 -13.12 8.44 24.86
CA ASP A 572 -12.77 9.82 24.51
C ASP A 572 -13.07 10.17 23.03
N GLY A 573 -13.62 9.22 22.27
CA GLY A 573 -13.96 9.40 20.86
C GLY A 573 -12.81 9.15 19.89
N THR A 574 -11.61 8.81 20.38
CA THR A 574 -10.43 8.43 19.59
C THR A 574 -10.39 6.91 19.34
N PHE A 575 -9.34 6.41 18.70
CA PHE A 575 -9.19 5.00 18.35
C PHE A 575 -8.08 4.33 19.16
N GLY A 576 -8.17 3.03 19.44
CA GLY A 576 -6.99 2.28 19.87
C GLY A 576 -5.98 2.10 18.72
N GLY A 577 -4.69 2.23 19.03
CA GLY A 577 -3.63 1.98 18.06
C GLY A 577 -3.39 0.48 17.80
N PRO A 578 -2.58 0.11 16.80
CA PRO A 578 -2.31 -1.29 16.44
C PRO A 578 -1.63 -2.10 17.57
N ASN A 579 -0.94 -1.46 18.51
CA ASN A 579 -0.23 -2.07 19.63
C ASN A 579 -0.87 -1.69 20.98
N ALA A 580 -2.20 -1.54 21.01
CA ALA A 580 -2.95 -1.12 22.19
C ALA A 580 -2.63 0.31 22.69
N GLU A 581 -2.08 1.18 21.83
CA GLU A 581 -1.89 2.59 22.16
C GLU A 581 -3.23 3.25 22.46
N GLY A 582 -3.29 4.02 23.55
CA GLY A 582 -4.52 4.62 24.07
C GLY A 582 -5.41 3.65 24.86
N VAL A 583 -5.16 2.33 24.80
CA VAL A 583 -5.97 1.29 25.45
C VAL A 583 -5.43 0.94 26.84
N ASP A 584 -4.15 0.59 26.94
CA ASP A 584 -3.51 0.18 28.21
C ASP A 584 -3.21 1.40 29.09
N ARG A 585 -4.26 1.94 29.74
CA ARG A 585 -4.14 2.98 30.74
C ARG A 585 -4.29 2.40 32.13
N ARG A 586 -3.43 2.87 33.05
CA ARG A 586 -3.43 2.43 34.46
C ARG A 586 -3.57 3.62 35.39
N VAL A 587 -4.40 3.46 36.42
CA VAL A 587 -4.56 4.41 37.53
C VAL A 587 -4.27 3.65 38.82
N ASN A 588 -3.39 4.19 39.66
CA ASN A 588 -2.95 3.52 40.90
C ASN A 588 -2.44 2.08 40.71
N GLY A 589 -1.80 1.80 39.57
CA GLY A 589 -1.27 0.46 39.23
C GLY A 589 -2.29 -0.52 38.62
N GLN A 590 -3.58 -0.18 38.65
CA GLN A 590 -4.66 -0.99 38.09
C GLN A 590 -5.05 -0.50 36.70
N GLN A 591 -5.27 -1.41 35.76
CA GLN A 591 -5.76 -1.06 34.43
C GLN A 591 -7.20 -0.53 34.52
N ILE A 592 -7.47 0.57 33.81
CA ILE A 592 -8.81 1.13 33.64
C ILE A 592 -9.33 0.84 32.24
N SER A 593 -10.65 0.78 32.08
CA SER A 593 -11.28 0.62 30.78
C SER A 593 -11.28 1.95 30.02
N THR A 594 -10.77 1.92 28.80
CA THR A 594 -10.75 3.07 27.88
C THR A 594 -11.66 2.87 26.68
N TRP A 595 -12.19 1.65 26.51
CA TRP A 595 -12.98 1.25 25.36
C TRP A 595 -14.48 1.32 25.65
N ARG A 596 -15.26 1.33 24.57
CA ARG A 596 -16.70 1.19 24.66
C ARG A 596 -17.07 -0.29 24.77
N ASP A 597 -18.13 -0.58 25.51
CA ASP A 597 -18.72 -1.91 25.62
C ASP A 597 -18.86 -2.55 24.23
N TYR A 598 -18.60 -3.85 24.17
CA TYR A 598 -18.56 -4.68 22.96
C TYR A 598 -17.43 -4.36 21.96
N LEU A 599 -17.09 -3.08 21.74
CA LEU A 599 -16.02 -2.69 20.81
C LEU A 599 -14.61 -2.96 21.36
N GLY A 600 -14.44 -3.09 22.69
CA GLY A 600 -13.19 -3.57 23.29
C GLY A 600 -12.75 -4.95 22.78
N GLY A 601 -13.71 -5.76 22.33
CA GLY A 601 -13.47 -7.05 21.71
C GLY A 601 -12.95 -7.00 20.26
N ASN A 602 -12.81 -5.82 19.64
CA ASN A 602 -12.33 -5.69 18.26
C ASN A 602 -10.92 -6.26 18.05
N GLN A 603 -10.12 -6.44 19.11
CA GLN A 603 -8.85 -7.17 19.05
C GLN A 603 -8.98 -8.61 18.51
N TYR A 604 -10.12 -9.28 18.74
CA TYR A 604 -10.37 -10.66 18.32
C TYR A 604 -11.02 -10.78 16.93
N ASN A 605 -11.37 -9.65 16.30
CA ASN A 605 -12.03 -9.64 15.00
C ASN A 605 -11.12 -10.22 13.91
N SER A 606 -11.71 -11.07 13.08
CA SER A 606 -11.07 -11.79 11.98
C SER A 606 -11.53 -11.36 10.58
N ALA A 607 -12.34 -10.30 10.45
CA ALA A 607 -12.92 -9.87 9.17
C ALA A 607 -11.86 -9.54 8.11
N PHE A 608 -10.82 -8.79 8.47
CA PHE A 608 -9.72 -8.46 7.56
C PHE A 608 -8.86 -9.68 7.17
N PRO A 609 -8.43 -10.56 8.12
CA PRO A 609 -7.82 -11.84 7.75
C PRO A 609 -8.64 -12.68 6.76
N HIS A 610 -9.96 -12.76 6.95
CA HIS A 610 -10.86 -13.46 6.02
C HIS A 610 -10.86 -12.80 4.63
N PHE A 611 -10.92 -11.47 4.58
CA PHE A 611 -10.78 -10.73 3.32
C PHE A 611 -9.45 -11.05 2.62
N LEU A 612 -8.33 -11.06 3.34
CA LEU A 612 -7.02 -11.41 2.77
C LEU A 612 -7.02 -12.82 2.16
N GLY A 613 -7.54 -13.80 2.91
CA GLY A 613 -7.58 -15.20 2.47
C GLY A 613 -8.51 -15.47 1.27
N VAL A 614 -9.57 -14.67 1.11
CA VAL A 614 -10.58 -14.85 0.05
C VAL A 614 -10.27 -14.04 -1.19
N HIS A 615 -9.90 -12.77 -1.03
CA HIS A 615 -9.84 -11.79 -2.14
C HIS A 615 -8.42 -11.37 -2.52
N VAL A 616 -7.43 -11.56 -1.65
CA VAL A 616 -6.02 -11.27 -1.97
C VAL A 616 -5.31 -12.53 -2.43
N SER A 617 -5.18 -13.51 -1.53
CA SER A 617 -4.61 -14.82 -1.83
C SER A 617 -4.85 -15.78 -0.68
N LYS A 618 -4.98 -17.09 -0.97
CA LYS A 618 -5.15 -18.13 0.06
C LYS A 618 -4.03 -18.08 1.12
N GLY A 619 -2.80 -17.82 0.68
CA GLY A 619 -1.63 -17.72 1.55
C GLY A 619 -1.26 -16.30 2.00
N ALA A 620 -2.10 -15.29 1.75
CA ALA A 620 -1.77 -13.89 2.08
C ALA A 620 -1.52 -13.68 3.59
N ASN A 621 -2.32 -14.33 4.44
CA ASN A 621 -2.10 -14.31 5.89
C ASN A 621 -0.75 -14.96 6.24
N ALA A 622 -0.44 -16.12 5.67
CA ALA A 622 0.83 -16.79 5.91
C ALA A 622 2.03 -15.94 5.43
N TRP A 623 1.90 -15.27 4.27
CA TRP A 623 2.90 -14.35 3.75
C TRP A 623 3.17 -13.20 4.71
N LEU A 624 2.12 -12.62 5.31
CA LEU A 624 2.26 -11.52 6.27
C LEU A 624 3.14 -11.93 7.47
N TRP A 625 2.90 -13.11 8.02
CA TRP A 625 3.68 -13.64 9.14
C TRP A 625 5.09 -14.08 8.75
N ALA A 626 5.28 -14.53 7.51
CA ALA A 626 6.57 -14.94 7.01
C ALA A 626 7.48 -13.76 6.64
N LYS A 627 6.96 -12.87 5.80
CA LYS A 627 7.71 -11.84 5.07
C LYS A 627 7.36 -10.42 5.48
N GLY A 628 6.31 -10.20 6.28
CA GLY A 628 6.00 -8.89 6.85
C GLY A 628 7.21 -8.31 7.60
N ALA A 629 7.61 -7.11 7.19
CA ALA A 629 8.81 -6.43 7.69
C ALA A 629 8.52 -5.48 8.87
N HIS A 630 7.24 -5.25 9.16
CA HIS A 630 6.81 -4.28 10.15
C HIS A 630 5.79 -4.90 11.08
N ASN A 631 5.76 -4.46 12.33
CA ASN A 631 4.72 -4.79 13.32
C ASN A 631 3.36 -4.11 13.03
N HIS A 632 3.05 -3.90 11.75
CA HIS A 632 1.88 -3.23 11.21
C HIS A 632 1.53 -3.91 9.89
N ILE A 633 0.34 -4.47 9.82
CA ILE A 633 -0.17 -5.27 8.72
C ILE A 633 -0.20 -4.46 7.43
N LEU A 634 -0.83 -3.29 7.42
CA LEU A 634 -1.03 -2.54 6.19
C LEU A 634 0.31 -2.02 5.66
N ARG A 635 1.22 -1.62 6.55
CA ARG A 635 2.60 -1.27 6.20
C ARG A 635 3.39 -2.47 5.65
N SER A 636 3.23 -3.65 6.26
CA SER A 636 3.86 -4.89 5.75
C SER A 636 3.31 -5.29 4.38
N LEU A 637 2.00 -5.16 4.16
CA LEU A 637 1.37 -5.38 2.85
C LEU A 637 1.89 -4.38 1.81
N ALA A 638 2.07 -3.11 2.17
CA ALA A 638 2.67 -2.12 1.28
C ALA A 638 4.11 -2.47 0.89
N GLY A 639 4.87 -3.10 1.78
CA GLY A 639 6.19 -3.66 1.45
C GLY A 639 6.15 -4.86 0.49
N GLY A 640 5.01 -5.54 0.39
CA GLY A 640 4.82 -6.72 -0.49
C GLY A 640 4.22 -6.38 -1.86
N VAL A 641 3.09 -5.65 -1.88
CA VAL A 641 2.33 -5.33 -3.11
C VAL A 641 2.47 -3.87 -3.55
N GLY A 642 3.16 -3.04 -2.78
CA GLY A 642 3.28 -1.60 -3.03
C GLY A 642 2.10 -0.77 -2.50
N GLU A 643 2.36 0.52 -2.31
CA GLU A 643 1.44 1.48 -1.70
C GLU A 643 0.08 1.57 -2.41
N GLU A 644 0.06 1.70 -3.74
CA GLU A 644 -1.17 1.85 -4.50
C GLU A 644 -2.11 0.64 -4.32
N GLN A 645 -1.55 -0.57 -4.35
CA GLN A 645 -2.32 -1.78 -4.15
C GLN A 645 -2.80 -1.92 -2.71
N THR A 646 -2.03 -1.48 -1.72
CA THR A 646 -2.48 -1.43 -0.32
C THR A 646 -3.62 -0.43 -0.12
N GLN A 647 -3.55 0.76 -0.72
CA GLN A 647 -4.64 1.74 -0.68
C GLN A 647 -5.90 1.20 -1.37
N ARG A 648 -5.74 0.52 -2.52
CA ARG A 648 -6.82 -0.20 -3.21
C ARG A 648 -7.41 -1.29 -2.32
N MET A 649 -6.57 -2.03 -1.60
CA MET A 649 -6.97 -3.11 -0.71
C MET A 649 -7.84 -2.61 0.45
N ILE A 650 -7.48 -1.46 1.05
CA ILE A 650 -8.31 -0.81 2.06
C ILE A 650 -9.68 -0.47 1.48
N MET A 651 -9.72 0.16 0.30
CA MET A 651 -10.98 0.53 -0.36
C MET A 651 -11.84 -0.70 -0.70
N GLU A 652 -11.24 -1.75 -1.25
CA GLU A 652 -11.92 -3.01 -1.57
C GLU A 652 -12.49 -3.67 -0.31
N PHE A 653 -11.68 -3.78 0.75
CA PHE A 653 -12.14 -4.32 2.04
C PHE A 653 -13.35 -3.55 2.56
N ARG A 654 -13.30 -2.21 2.56
CA ARG A 654 -14.40 -1.37 3.08
C ARG A 654 -15.68 -1.49 2.24
N ALA A 655 -15.56 -1.59 0.92
CA ALA A 655 -16.71 -1.80 0.06
C ALA A 655 -17.34 -3.19 0.25
N ARG A 656 -16.51 -4.23 0.36
CA ARG A 656 -16.99 -5.60 0.65
C ARG A 656 -17.55 -5.74 2.05
N GLN A 657 -16.97 -5.05 3.03
CA GLN A 657 -17.48 -4.93 4.39
C GLN A 657 -18.91 -4.38 4.40
N ALA A 658 -19.16 -3.28 3.67
CA ALA A 658 -20.48 -2.66 3.59
C ALA A 658 -21.57 -3.60 3.03
N MET A 659 -21.20 -4.54 2.15
CA MET A 659 -22.11 -5.49 1.51
C MET A 659 -22.10 -6.89 2.16
N VAL A 660 -21.29 -7.10 3.19
CA VAL A 660 -20.98 -8.41 3.79
C VAL A 660 -20.61 -9.42 2.71
N ASP A 661 -19.69 -9.04 1.82
CA ASP A 661 -19.24 -9.81 0.66
C ASP A 661 -17.88 -10.50 0.91
N PHE A 662 -17.93 -11.63 1.62
CA PHE A 662 -16.77 -12.42 2.08
C PHE A 662 -16.81 -13.84 1.53
N GLY A 663 -17.43 -14.02 0.35
CA GLY A 663 -17.58 -15.33 -0.28
C GLY A 663 -18.32 -16.32 0.63
N PRO A 664 -17.79 -17.53 0.88
CA PRO A 664 -18.44 -18.53 1.74
C PRO A 664 -18.73 -18.05 3.17
N TRP A 665 -17.97 -17.08 3.68
CA TRP A 665 -18.11 -16.54 5.04
C TRP A 665 -19.26 -15.55 5.19
N SER A 666 -19.85 -15.06 4.09
CA SER A 666 -20.86 -14.00 4.12
C SER A 666 -22.01 -14.31 5.06
N ASN A 667 -22.57 -15.52 5.02
CA ASN A 667 -23.70 -15.88 5.89
C ASN A 667 -23.29 -16.04 7.35
N ALA A 668 -22.06 -16.49 7.62
CA ALA A 668 -21.54 -16.59 8.97
C ALA A 668 -21.46 -15.22 9.64
N PHE A 669 -20.88 -14.21 8.96
CA PHE A 669 -20.79 -12.84 9.48
C PHE A 669 -22.16 -12.21 9.74
N LYS A 670 -23.17 -12.49 8.92
CA LYS A 670 -24.53 -11.94 9.12
C LYS A 670 -25.11 -12.27 10.50
N SER A 671 -24.78 -13.42 11.09
CA SER A 671 -25.32 -13.83 12.40
C SER A 671 -24.91 -12.88 13.54
N PRO A 672 -23.63 -12.72 13.90
CA PRO A 672 -23.21 -11.79 14.96
C PRO A 672 -23.54 -10.33 14.62
N ILE A 673 -23.54 -9.94 13.34
CA ILE A 673 -23.98 -8.60 12.92
C ILE A 673 -25.44 -8.39 13.29
N ASN A 674 -26.32 -9.34 12.94
CA ASN A 674 -27.75 -9.24 13.21
C ASN A 674 -28.08 -9.24 14.70
N ASN A 675 -27.37 -10.06 15.47
CA ASN A 675 -27.59 -10.21 16.91
C ASN A 675 -27.18 -8.97 17.71
N ASN A 676 -26.26 -8.16 17.17
CA ASN A 676 -25.77 -6.93 17.80
C ASN A 676 -26.22 -5.65 17.09
N TRP A 677 -27.03 -5.77 16.03
CA TRP A 677 -27.54 -4.63 15.29
C TRP A 677 -28.46 -3.77 16.15
N GLY A 678 -28.14 -2.49 16.29
CA GLY A 678 -28.90 -1.56 17.12
C GLY A 678 -28.64 -1.72 18.62
N ARG A 679 -27.62 -2.48 19.06
CA ARG A 679 -27.14 -2.48 20.44
C ARG A 679 -26.67 -1.09 20.83
N THR A 680 -27.10 -0.59 21.98
CA THR A 680 -26.56 0.65 22.54
C THR A 680 -25.35 0.33 23.39
N ILE A 681 -24.23 1.02 23.12
CA ILE A 681 -22.96 0.86 23.83
C ILE A 681 -22.60 2.14 24.59
N GLY A 682 -22.03 1.95 25.79
CA GLY A 682 -21.45 2.99 26.66
C GLY A 682 -20.00 2.65 27.01
N ALA A 683 -19.53 3.06 28.19
CA ALA A 683 -18.27 2.54 28.73
C ALA A 683 -18.40 1.07 29.12
N GLU A 684 -17.33 0.27 28.95
CA GLU A 684 -17.26 -1.07 29.56
C GLU A 684 -16.68 -0.95 30.97
N GLU A 685 -17.43 -1.33 32.00
CA GLU A 685 -16.90 -1.32 33.37
C GLU A 685 -15.99 -2.52 33.64
N ILE A 686 -14.79 -2.25 34.15
CA ILE A 686 -13.85 -3.26 34.66
C ILE A 686 -13.49 -2.93 36.12
N PRO A 687 -12.86 -3.84 36.88
CA PRO A 687 -12.55 -3.60 38.30
C PRO A 687 -11.72 -2.34 38.58
N GLY A 688 -10.94 -1.85 37.62
CA GLY A 688 -10.18 -0.59 37.76
C GLY A 688 -10.96 0.67 37.44
N GLY A 689 -12.24 0.55 37.06
CA GLY A 689 -13.09 1.65 36.63
C GLY A 689 -12.96 1.96 35.13
N ILE A 690 -13.54 3.09 34.75
CA ILE A 690 -13.61 3.61 33.37
C ILE A 690 -12.79 4.91 33.25
N LEU A 691 -12.40 5.27 32.03
CA LEU A 691 -11.77 6.56 31.74
C LEU A 691 -12.79 7.70 31.82
N GLN A 692 -13.92 7.55 31.14
CA GLN A 692 -15.02 8.50 31.14
C GLN A 692 -16.30 7.85 30.61
N GLU A 693 -17.46 8.41 30.96
CA GLU A 693 -18.72 8.01 30.33
C GLU A 693 -18.85 8.63 28.93
N PRO A 694 -18.86 7.83 27.86
CA PRO A 694 -19.08 8.36 26.53
C PRO A 694 -20.58 8.61 26.28
N THR A 695 -20.90 9.47 25.31
CA THR A 695 -22.26 9.52 24.77
C THR A 695 -22.69 8.13 24.29
N PRO A 696 -23.86 7.61 24.75
CA PRO A 696 -24.37 6.32 24.32
C PRO A 696 -24.50 6.28 22.80
N HIS A 697 -24.02 5.20 22.18
CA HIS A 697 -24.04 5.04 20.74
C HIS A 697 -24.79 3.76 20.36
N ARG A 698 -25.71 3.86 19.40
CA ARG A 698 -26.48 2.72 18.93
C ARG A 698 -25.84 2.17 17.65
N LEU A 699 -25.36 0.94 17.72
CA LEU A 699 -24.55 0.30 16.70
C LEU A 699 -25.30 0.04 15.38
N THR A 700 -24.65 0.32 14.26
CA THR A 700 -25.14 0.11 12.90
C THR A 700 -23.97 0.22 11.92
N PHE A 701 -24.14 -0.24 10.68
CA PHE A 701 -23.13 -0.02 9.64
C PHE A 701 -22.99 1.46 9.28
N TYR A 702 -24.08 2.20 9.45
CA TYR A 702 -24.27 3.45 8.75
C TYR A 702 -23.88 4.67 9.58
N ALA A 703 -23.29 5.67 8.92
CA ALA A 703 -22.94 6.93 9.55
C ALA A 703 -24.13 7.90 9.49
N ALA A 704 -24.48 8.48 10.64
CA ALA A 704 -25.48 9.54 10.69
C ALA A 704 -25.03 10.70 9.78
N THR A 705 -25.93 11.16 8.92
CA THR A 705 -25.61 12.14 7.87
C THR A 705 -26.77 13.11 7.72
N THR A 706 -26.48 14.41 7.85
CA THR A 706 -27.45 15.49 7.70
C THR A 706 -27.45 15.99 6.27
N GLN A 707 -28.62 16.16 5.67
CA GLN A 707 -28.78 16.77 4.36
C GLN A 707 -29.08 18.27 4.48
N GLN A 708 -28.29 19.10 3.80
CA GLN A 708 -28.50 20.53 3.63
C GLN A 708 -28.55 20.85 2.13
N GLY A 709 -29.77 21.04 1.60
CA GLY A 709 -29.96 21.13 0.15
C GLY A 709 -29.58 19.80 -0.53
N THR A 710 -28.63 19.84 -1.46
CA THR A 710 -28.04 18.66 -2.11
C THR A 710 -26.82 18.12 -1.37
N THR A 711 -26.29 18.84 -0.38
CA THR A 711 -25.07 18.47 0.34
C THR A 711 -25.40 17.56 1.52
N LEU A 712 -24.73 16.42 1.58
CA LEU A 712 -24.73 15.48 2.69
C LEU A 712 -23.49 15.71 3.55
N ILE A 713 -23.73 15.92 4.84
CA ILE A 713 -22.73 16.27 5.86
C ILE A 713 -22.71 15.16 6.91
N PRO A 714 -21.59 14.41 7.06
CA PRO A 714 -21.50 13.35 8.04
C PRO A 714 -21.48 13.90 9.47
N SER A 715 -21.95 13.10 10.42
CA SER A 715 -21.73 13.38 11.85
C SER A 715 -20.24 13.33 12.17
N THR A 716 -19.79 14.29 12.98
CA THR A 716 -18.40 14.39 13.45
C THR A 716 -17.98 13.22 14.35
N ASP A 717 -18.94 12.59 15.04
CA ASP A 717 -18.66 11.56 16.04
C ASP A 717 -18.07 10.30 15.41
N THR A 718 -18.54 9.97 14.21
CA THR A 718 -18.19 8.75 13.48
C THR A 718 -17.36 9.02 12.24
N LEU A 719 -16.70 10.18 12.13
CA LEU A 719 -15.78 10.41 11.01
C LEU A 719 -14.71 9.30 10.93
N PRO A 720 -14.34 8.84 9.73
CA PRO A 720 -13.35 7.79 9.55
C PRO A 720 -12.01 8.12 10.21
N GLY A 721 -11.41 7.14 10.91
CA GLY A 721 -9.99 7.15 11.24
C GLY A 721 -9.12 6.74 10.05
N TRP A 722 -7.81 6.59 10.25
CA TRP A 722 -6.92 6.05 9.21
C TRP A 722 -7.41 4.67 8.76
N SER A 723 -7.42 4.36 7.47
CA SER A 723 -8.01 3.12 6.93
C SER A 723 -9.49 2.85 7.28
N GLY A 724 -10.16 3.76 8.02
CA GLY A 724 -11.55 3.66 8.46
C GLY A 724 -12.53 4.04 7.35
N ALA A 725 -13.82 3.77 7.55
CA ALA A 725 -14.86 4.13 6.58
C ALA A 725 -16.20 4.53 7.20
N ASN A 726 -16.86 5.48 6.55
CA ASN A 726 -18.28 5.74 6.72
C ASN A 726 -19.08 5.10 5.61
N GLN A 727 -20.24 4.56 5.97
CA GLN A 727 -21.19 4.00 5.04
C GLN A 727 -22.47 4.85 5.09
N ILE A 728 -22.78 5.54 3.99
CA ILE A 728 -23.95 6.42 3.91
C ILE A 728 -25.00 5.72 3.04
N PRO A 729 -26.11 5.25 3.60
CA PRO A 729 -27.16 4.60 2.83
C PRO A 729 -27.95 5.69 2.09
N LEU A 730 -27.88 5.68 0.76
CA LEU A 730 -28.56 6.62 -0.13
C LEU A 730 -29.85 5.99 -0.64
N LYS A 731 -30.97 6.70 -0.52
CA LYS A 731 -32.23 6.30 -1.12
C LYS A 731 -32.24 6.69 -2.59
N VAL A 732 -32.38 5.72 -3.48
CA VAL A 732 -32.19 5.91 -4.91
C VAL A 732 -33.46 5.72 -5.73
N THR A 733 -33.51 6.39 -6.88
CA THR A 733 -34.57 6.25 -7.88
C THR A 733 -33.97 6.21 -9.28
N GLY A 734 -34.68 5.57 -10.22
CA GLY A 734 -34.20 5.41 -11.59
C GLY A 734 -33.14 4.31 -11.73
N ASN A 735 -32.32 4.43 -12.77
CA ASN A 735 -31.34 3.42 -13.19
C ASN A 735 -29.89 3.89 -13.08
N LYS A 736 -29.63 5.03 -12.44
CA LYS A 736 -28.30 5.62 -12.30
C LYS A 736 -28.18 6.37 -10.99
N VAL A 737 -27.00 6.35 -10.39
CA VAL A 737 -26.69 7.07 -9.16
C VAL A 737 -25.41 7.86 -9.38
N ARG A 738 -25.43 9.15 -9.03
CA ARG A 738 -24.26 10.03 -9.09
C ARG A 738 -24.20 10.90 -7.85
N VAL A 739 -23.03 10.92 -7.22
CA VAL A 739 -22.70 11.83 -6.13
C VAL A 739 -21.35 12.47 -6.40
N ASN A 740 -21.23 13.75 -6.11
CA ASN A 740 -19.96 14.48 -6.21
C ASN A 740 -19.26 14.45 -4.84
N PHE A 741 -18.05 13.93 -4.81
CA PHE A 741 -17.27 13.73 -3.60
C PHE A 741 -16.28 14.86 -3.37
N GLN A 742 -16.37 15.49 -2.20
CA GLN A 742 -15.50 16.58 -1.79
C GLN A 742 -14.75 16.14 -0.53
N PRO A 743 -13.55 15.57 -0.66
CA PRO A 743 -12.74 15.23 0.49
C PRO A 743 -12.27 16.51 1.20
N ILE A 744 -12.36 16.54 2.52
CA ILE A 744 -11.69 17.58 3.35
C ILE A 744 -10.41 16.99 3.94
N GLY A 745 -10.46 15.72 4.37
CA GLY A 745 -9.28 14.97 4.78
C GLY A 745 -8.43 14.49 3.60
N GLN A 746 -7.12 14.38 3.82
CA GLN A 746 -6.20 13.74 2.88
C GLN A 746 -6.49 12.25 2.72
N ASN A 747 -6.10 11.68 1.58
CA ASN A 747 -6.19 10.26 1.26
C ASN A 747 -7.59 9.67 1.46
N MET A 748 -8.61 10.49 1.22
CA MET A 748 -9.99 10.07 1.23
C MET A 748 -10.39 9.55 -0.15
N ARG A 749 -11.26 8.53 -0.17
CA ARG A 749 -11.84 7.92 -1.37
C ARG A 749 -13.32 7.67 -1.11
N VAL A 750 -14.13 7.68 -2.16
CA VAL A 750 -15.49 7.15 -2.11
C VAL A 750 -15.70 6.08 -3.17
N GLN A 751 -16.50 5.08 -2.83
CA GLN A 751 -17.02 4.09 -3.76
C GLN A 751 -18.50 3.87 -3.47
N LEU A 752 -19.33 3.88 -4.50
CA LEU A 752 -20.73 3.43 -4.42
C LEU A 752 -20.79 1.91 -4.48
N ALA A 753 -21.62 1.31 -3.63
CA ALA A 753 -21.86 -0.13 -3.57
C ALA A 753 -23.32 -0.44 -3.26
N TYR A 754 -23.86 -1.54 -3.78
CA TYR A 754 -25.20 -2.00 -3.39
C TYR A 754 -25.38 -3.51 -3.51
N ARG A 755 -26.31 -4.06 -2.73
CA ARG A 755 -26.85 -5.40 -2.92
C ARG A 755 -27.98 -5.34 -3.93
N ALA A 756 -27.83 -6.07 -5.03
CA ALA A 756 -28.90 -6.26 -5.99
C ALA A 756 -30.01 -7.17 -5.41
N ALA A 757 -31.21 -7.10 -5.99
CA ALA A 757 -32.36 -7.93 -5.60
C ALA A 757 -32.09 -9.44 -5.72
N ASP A 758 -31.17 -9.85 -6.60
CA ASP A 758 -30.71 -11.24 -6.74
C ASP A 758 -29.67 -11.66 -5.69
N GLY A 759 -29.32 -10.76 -4.77
CA GLY A 759 -28.33 -10.98 -3.71
C GLY A 759 -26.89 -10.73 -4.13
N THR A 760 -26.57 -10.39 -5.38
CA THR A 760 -25.19 -10.05 -5.78
C THR A 760 -24.78 -8.67 -5.27
N ALA A 761 -23.50 -8.48 -4.97
CA ALA A 761 -22.95 -7.16 -4.65
C ALA A 761 -22.42 -6.49 -5.92
N VAL A 762 -22.66 -5.19 -6.05
CA VAL A 762 -22.24 -4.39 -7.20
C VAL A 762 -21.50 -3.16 -6.69
N TYR A 763 -20.39 -2.81 -7.34
CA TYR A 763 -19.47 -1.76 -6.94
C TYR A 763 -19.19 -0.80 -8.09
N SER A 764 -19.02 0.48 -7.80
CA SER A 764 -18.50 1.47 -8.75
C SER A 764 -16.97 1.54 -8.70
N LYS A 765 -16.35 2.29 -9.60
CA LYS A 765 -14.92 2.62 -9.47
C LYS A 765 -14.73 3.59 -8.30
N PRO A 766 -13.73 3.38 -7.41
CA PRO A 766 -13.44 4.34 -6.37
C PRO A 766 -12.87 5.65 -6.95
N VAL A 767 -13.25 6.78 -6.37
CA VAL A 767 -12.74 8.11 -6.76
C VAL A 767 -12.15 8.86 -5.57
N SER A 768 -11.12 9.67 -5.82
CA SER A 768 -10.46 10.48 -4.81
C SER A 768 -11.13 11.81 -4.53
N SER A 769 -11.87 12.31 -5.50
CA SER A 769 -12.61 13.57 -5.49
C SER A 769 -13.44 13.62 -6.76
N GLY A 770 -14.45 14.48 -6.80
CA GLY A 770 -15.32 14.60 -7.96
C GLY A 770 -16.37 13.50 -8.01
N GLU A 771 -16.91 13.26 -9.19
CA GLU A 771 -18.08 12.41 -9.34
C GLU A 771 -17.78 10.91 -9.17
N ALA A 772 -18.48 10.27 -8.23
CA ALA A 772 -18.68 8.83 -8.18
C ALA A 772 -20.03 8.49 -8.81
N CYS A 773 -20.06 7.48 -9.67
CA CYS A 773 -21.29 7.08 -10.33
C CYS A 773 -21.42 5.57 -10.49
N LEU A 774 -22.67 5.10 -10.59
CA LEU A 774 -23.01 3.71 -10.81
C LEU A 774 -24.32 3.58 -11.61
N ASP A 775 -24.28 2.79 -12.68
CA ASP A 775 -25.45 2.38 -13.45
C ASP A 775 -26.10 1.17 -12.76
N LEU A 776 -27.37 1.32 -12.38
CA LEU A 776 -28.14 0.32 -11.66
C LEU A 776 -28.74 -0.70 -12.62
N THR A 777 -27.86 -1.44 -13.30
CA THR A 777 -28.25 -2.51 -14.24
C THR A 777 -29.05 -3.62 -13.58
N LYS A 778 -28.89 -3.79 -12.26
CA LYS A 778 -29.74 -4.61 -11.39
C LYS A 778 -30.44 -3.72 -10.38
N ALA A 779 -31.71 -4.02 -10.08
CA ALA A 779 -32.47 -3.28 -9.07
C ALA A 779 -31.79 -3.37 -7.69
N PRO A 780 -31.48 -2.23 -7.04
CA PRO A 780 -30.97 -2.24 -5.67
C PRO A 780 -32.00 -2.76 -4.69
N LYS A 781 -31.59 -3.67 -3.81
CA LYS A 781 -32.42 -4.16 -2.74
C LYS A 781 -32.79 -2.99 -1.82
N ASN A 782 -34.06 -2.93 -1.42
CA ASN A 782 -34.67 -1.85 -0.66
C ASN A 782 -34.58 -0.44 -1.32
N GLY A 783 -34.17 -0.35 -2.59
CA GLY A 783 -33.94 0.93 -3.25
C GLY A 783 -32.80 1.73 -2.61
N VAL A 784 -31.75 1.05 -2.13
CA VAL A 784 -30.62 1.68 -1.45
C VAL A 784 -29.29 1.39 -2.14
N VAL A 785 -28.49 2.43 -2.30
CA VAL A 785 -27.05 2.35 -2.64
C VAL A 785 -26.26 2.96 -1.50
N VAL A 786 -25.18 2.32 -1.09
CA VAL A 786 -24.31 2.80 -0.01
C VAL A 786 -23.13 3.55 -0.62
N ALA A 787 -22.93 4.81 -0.23
CA ALA A 787 -21.67 5.50 -0.46
C ALA A 787 -20.69 5.09 0.66
N VAL A 788 -19.63 4.39 0.28
CA VAL A 788 -18.55 3.93 1.16
C VAL A 788 -17.42 4.94 1.07
N VAL A 789 -17.33 5.83 2.06
CA VAL A 789 -16.32 6.89 2.14
C VAL A 789 -15.22 6.45 3.09
N SER A 790 -14.03 6.21 2.57
CA SER A 790 -12.91 5.65 3.34
C SER A 790 -11.69 6.56 3.30
N ASN A 791 -10.97 6.65 4.41
CA ASN A 791 -9.58 7.06 4.36
C ASN A 791 -8.74 5.83 3.97
N VAL A 792 -7.74 5.99 3.11
CA VAL A 792 -6.88 4.90 2.64
C VAL A 792 -5.45 5.00 3.19
N ASP A 793 -5.22 5.76 4.26
CA ASP A 793 -3.93 5.78 4.94
C ASP A 793 -3.63 4.39 5.53
N TYR A 794 -2.45 3.89 5.21
CA TYR A 794 -1.93 2.59 5.67
C TYR A 794 -0.79 2.73 6.68
N LEU A 795 -0.36 3.96 6.98
CA LEU A 795 0.72 4.26 7.90
C LEU A 795 0.17 4.75 9.24
N TYR A 796 0.62 4.08 10.31
CA TYR A 796 0.37 4.51 11.68
C TYR A 796 1.60 5.26 12.23
N ASN A 797 1.41 6.54 12.59
CA ASN A 797 2.45 7.43 13.11
C ASN A 797 2.16 7.86 14.56
N GLY A 798 1.66 6.94 15.39
CA GLY A 798 1.37 7.20 16.81
C GLY A 798 0.11 8.05 17.02
N GLU A 799 0.13 8.87 18.07
CA GLU A 799 -1.02 9.65 18.55
C GLU A 799 -1.66 10.55 17.48
N GLU A 800 -0.85 11.12 16.59
CA GLU A 800 -1.34 11.96 15.51
C GLU A 800 -2.26 11.17 14.55
N THR A 801 -1.85 9.96 14.17
CA THR A 801 -2.71 9.08 13.36
C THR A 801 -3.88 8.56 14.19
N ARG A 802 -3.60 8.17 15.44
CA ARG A 802 -4.56 7.53 16.35
C ARG A 802 -5.81 8.37 16.62
N THR A 803 -5.62 9.68 16.75
CA THR A 803 -6.69 10.61 17.14
C THR A 803 -7.32 11.33 15.95
N ARG A 804 -6.72 11.23 14.76
CA ARG A 804 -7.19 11.92 13.55
C ARG A 804 -8.49 11.32 13.03
N LYS A 805 -9.38 12.21 12.62
CA LYS A 805 -10.63 11.91 11.92
C LYS A 805 -10.69 12.67 10.60
N HIS A 806 -11.23 12.04 9.56
CA HIS A 806 -11.20 12.59 8.21
C HIS A 806 -12.59 13.02 7.74
N ASP A 807 -12.80 14.34 7.61
CA ASP A 807 -14.08 14.91 7.18
C ASP A 807 -14.23 14.93 5.63
N TYR A 808 -15.46 15.04 5.16
CA TYR A 808 -15.83 15.04 3.74
C TYR A 808 -17.26 15.58 3.51
N ARG A 809 -17.57 15.93 2.27
CA ARG A 809 -18.94 16.19 1.81
C ARG A 809 -19.29 15.29 0.61
N LEU A 810 -20.55 14.91 0.53
CA LEU A 810 -21.12 14.30 -0.68
C LEU A 810 -22.22 15.22 -1.19
N GLU A 811 -22.18 15.58 -2.45
CA GLU A 811 -23.22 16.36 -3.09
C GLU A 811 -24.05 15.45 -4.00
N ILE A 812 -25.36 15.48 -3.81
CA ILE A 812 -26.32 14.73 -4.62
C ILE A 812 -26.34 15.31 -6.04
N VAL A 813 -26.12 14.47 -7.05
CA VAL A 813 -26.12 14.86 -8.46
C VAL A 813 -27.30 14.24 -9.21
N GLU A 814 -27.43 12.91 -9.19
CA GLU A 814 -28.46 12.20 -9.97
C GLU A 814 -28.91 10.92 -9.25
N GLY A 815 -30.21 10.63 -9.31
CA GLY A 815 -30.79 9.37 -8.84
C GLY A 815 -30.76 9.15 -7.33
N VAL A 816 -30.47 10.18 -6.53
CA VAL A 816 -30.51 10.14 -5.06
C VAL A 816 -31.56 11.13 -4.56
N THR A 817 -32.44 10.66 -3.68
CA THR A 817 -33.51 11.49 -3.08
C THR A 817 -33.20 11.93 -1.64
N GLY A 818 -32.14 11.36 -1.05
CA GLY A 818 -31.69 11.63 0.31
C GLY A 818 -31.06 10.38 0.93
N THR A 819 -30.96 10.35 2.26
CA THR A 819 -30.47 9.18 3.00
C THR A 819 -31.60 8.22 3.35
N ALA A 820 -31.31 6.92 3.38
CA ALA A 820 -32.22 5.91 3.89
C ALA A 820 -32.08 5.76 5.42
N PRO A 821 -33.06 5.14 6.11
CA PRO A 821 -33.03 5.01 7.57
C PRO A 821 -31.76 4.29 8.08
N LEU A 822 -31.16 4.84 9.14
CA LEU A 822 -29.86 4.40 9.67
C LEU A 822 -29.89 3.01 10.33
N TYR A 823 -31.06 2.56 10.80
CA TYR A 823 -31.17 1.31 11.57
C TYR A 823 -31.90 0.21 10.82
N ASP A 824 -32.23 0.44 9.56
CA ASP A 824 -32.70 -0.60 8.65
C ASP A 824 -31.50 -1.35 8.08
N LYS A 825 -31.62 -2.67 7.90
CA LYS A 825 -30.51 -3.54 7.51
C LYS A 825 -30.31 -3.59 5.99
N HIS A 826 -29.95 -2.47 5.36
CA HIS A 826 -29.83 -2.37 3.89
C HIS A 826 -28.76 -3.26 3.22
N TYR A 827 -27.88 -3.87 4.02
CA TYR A 827 -26.86 -4.81 3.53
C TYR A 827 -27.42 -6.23 3.27
N GLN A 828 -28.60 -6.56 3.81
CA GLN A 828 -29.18 -7.90 3.77
C GLN A 828 -29.68 -8.29 2.39
#